data_AF-A0A1B6GBM0-F1
#
_entry.id   AF-A0A1B6GBM0-F1
#
_cell.length_a   1.000
_cell.length_b   1.000
_cell.length_c   1.000
_cell.angle_alpha   90.00
_cell.angle_beta   90.00
_cell.angle_gamma   90.00
#
_symmetry.space_group_name_H-M   'P 1'
#
loop_
_entity.id
_entity.type
_entity.pdbx_description
1 polymer ?
#
loop_
_entity_poly.entity_id
_entity_poly.type
_entity_poly.pdbx_seq_one_letter_code
_entity_poly.pdbx_strand_id
1 'polypeptide(L)'
;MVCEQMRHTSDLYVRTSWLDAALALSQIDKGKAEGRRTALWFRARLQSQLFQLGCFLHRHAGKVLFVAILVLSSFCVGLKSAVIHSRAEQLWVEEGGRLETELRYSQSALGEVEGSTHQLIIQTPQDAEASLLHPGALLAHLDVVKAAASVTVHLFDITWRLKDMCYTPSVPNFDIHFIDQIFENMIPCAIITPLDCFWEGSKLLGPDFPVTIPQVGKKVRWTNLHPVNLMDHMKEYEPNFPYSTLEQHMKRAGISTGYQEKPCLNPKDPECPDSSPNKASGMAPDIGAELTGGCYGFAAKFMHWPEDLIVGGAKRNKTGHLQKAHALQTVIQLMGEKELFEFWSETYKVHHVAWSQEKAALVLETWQRRFSEEVKRHMSGEASPSILANYNIFAFSTATLNDILCKFSEPNFIKVVIAYVCMLVYASISLSRWQEPLKSQLSVGIAGILLVTVTVAAGLGLCAVLGIAFNATTTQIVPFLALGLGIDNMFLLTYTYAEQSNNESHFDEQIGVLLKKTGLGMLLSSLSKVLTFLVAALVPIPALRVFSLQVTILSLFQLGTMLLVFPAVLSLDLKRRRSGRSDVLCCCLPSPTTPRKHQTSEKLQTITRALPPDRQQTVTSVVAPPSATASDGWGGSTHELLDKPKSLMESLVGDNCGWRGFGSWYSHYLLSPPVKFVAVVSMLAALVTSVWGVTKLTDGLDLTDIVPYGTTENSFLAAQGRYFGFYNMYAVTGRDFEYPTNQRLLYEYHEAFMRVQNVIKNDNGGLPEFWLGLFRDWLIGLQKAFDRDWQNGCIVQEWWFKNASYEGILAYKLLVQTGHVDNP
;
A
#
# COMPACT_ATOMS: atom_id res chain seq x y z
N MET A 1 -50.13 -46.42 14.05
CA MET A 1 -49.03 -46.26 13.08
C MET A 1 -48.73 -44.80 12.69
N VAL A 2 -49.71 -43.97 12.29
CA VAL A 2 -49.45 -42.54 11.94
C VAL A 2 -48.85 -41.72 13.11
N CYS A 3 -49.27 -42.01 14.36
CA CYS A 3 -48.73 -41.35 15.56
C CYS A 3 -47.29 -41.78 15.94
N GLU A 4 -46.85 -42.97 15.52
CA GLU A 4 -45.47 -43.45 15.74
C GLU A 4 -44.52 -42.91 14.66
N GLN A 5 -44.97 -42.83 13.41
CA GLN A 5 -44.20 -42.24 12.30
C GLN A 5 -43.90 -40.74 12.53
N MET A 6 -44.85 -39.99 13.13
CA MET A 6 -44.65 -38.59 13.51
C MET A 6 -43.72 -38.41 14.73
N ARG A 7 -43.67 -39.39 15.66
CA ARG A 7 -42.69 -39.36 16.76
C ARG A 7 -41.26 -39.47 16.26
N HIS A 8 -41.00 -40.34 15.28
CA HIS A 8 -39.68 -40.57 14.70
C HIS A 8 -39.15 -39.43 13.81
N THR A 9 -39.99 -38.46 13.44
CA THR A 9 -39.62 -37.30 12.61
C THR A 9 -39.44 -36.01 13.39
N SER A 10 -39.76 -36.00 14.69
CA SER A 10 -39.50 -34.84 15.54
C SER A 10 -38.00 -34.62 15.72
N ASP A 11 -37.51 -33.38 15.58
CA ASP A 11 -36.09 -33.04 15.82
C ASP A 11 -35.62 -33.44 17.23
N LEU A 12 -36.57 -33.51 18.18
CA LEU A 12 -36.39 -34.02 19.54
C LEU A 12 -36.03 -35.51 19.59
N TYR A 13 -36.24 -36.28 18.53
CA TYR A 13 -35.85 -37.69 18.43
C TYR A 13 -34.58 -37.86 17.60
N VAL A 14 -34.44 -37.14 16.49
CA VAL A 14 -33.31 -37.28 15.55
C VAL A 14 -32.06 -36.53 16.01
N ARG A 15 -32.21 -35.36 16.66
CA ARG A 15 -31.11 -34.45 17.04
C ARG A 15 -31.33 -33.83 18.42
N THR A 16 -31.63 -34.67 19.42
CA THR A 16 -31.84 -34.28 20.83
C THR A 16 -30.81 -33.28 21.36
N SER A 17 -29.52 -33.58 21.20
CA SER A 17 -28.41 -32.77 21.73
C SER A 17 -28.26 -31.41 21.04
N TRP A 18 -28.68 -31.29 19.78
CA TRP A 18 -28.64 -30.03 19.04
C TRP A 18 -29.76 -29.09 19.49
N LEU A 19 -30.97 -29.63 19.65
CA LEU A 19 -32.19 -28.87 19.96
C LEU A 19 -32.32 -28.53 21.45
N ASP A 20 -32.10 -29.51 22.32
CA ASP A 20 -32.14 -29.35 23.78
C ASP A 20 -31.17 -30.30 24.50
N ALA A 21 -29.96 -29.82 24.76
CA ALA A 21 -28.94 -30.61 25.44
C ALA A 21 -29.32 -30.98 26.89
N ALA A 22 -30.18 -30.21 27.55
CA ALA A 22 -30.65 -30.54 28.90
C ALA A 22 -31.56 -31.77 28.89
N LEU A 23 -32.40 -31.89 27.87
CA LEU A 23 -33.22 -33.09 27.67
C LEU A 23 -32.34 -34.31 27.39
N ALA A 24 -31.31 -34.17 26.55
CA ALA A 24 -30.36 -35.24 26.28
C ALA A 24 -29.60 -35.69 27.55
N LEU A 25 -29.17 -34.74 28.39
CA LEU A 25 -28.55 -35.03 29.68
C LEU A 25 -29.51 -35.82 30.60
N SER A 26 -30.76 -35.39 30.69
CA SER A 26 -31.80 -36.09 31.47
C SER A 26 -32.06 -37.53 30.98
N GLN A 27 -31.99 -37.78 29.67
CA GLN A 27 -32.12 -39.14 29.13
C GLN A 27 -30.92 -40.02 29.51
N ILE A 28 -29.71 -39.45 29.56
CA ILE A 28 -28.52 -40.16 30.05
C ILE A 28 -28.63 -40.45 31.54
N ASP A 29 -29.12 -39.50 32.34
CA ASP A 29 -29.32 -39.68 33.79
C ASP A 29 -30.38 -40.75 34.10
N LYS A 30 -31.38 -40.89 33.22
CA LYS A 30 -32.42 -41.93 33.29
C LYS A 30 -31.96 -43.29 32.74
N GLY A 31 -30.72 -43.42 32.27
CA GLY A 31 -30.19 -44.65 31.69
C GLY A 31 -30.79 -45.03 30.34
N LYS A 32 -31.42 -44.08 29.63
CA LYS A 32 -32.10 -44.31 28.33
C LYS A 32 -31.20 -44.04 27.12
N ALA A 33 -30.05 -43.41 27.33
CA ALA A 33 -29.06 -43.11 26.30
C ALA A 33 -27.65 -43.09 26.91
N GLU A 34 -26.63 -43.31 26.10
CA GLU A 34 -25.22 -43.23 26.50
C GLU A 34 -24.52 -42.06 25.78
N GLY A 35 -23.59 -41.39 26.46
CA GLY A 35 -22.86 -40.26 25.90
C GLY A 35 -22.00 -39.50 26.91
N ARG A 36 -21.21 -38.54 26.42
CA ARG A 36 -20.28 -37.76 27.24
C ARG A 36 -21.01 -36.66 28.01
N ARG A 37 -21.18 -36.86 29.33
CA ARG A 37 -21.93 -35.95 30.23
C ARG A 37 -21.39 -34.52 30.27
N THR A 38 -20.08 -34.35 30.37
CA THR A 38 -19.45 -33.03 30.54
C THR A 38 -19.70 -32.09 29.36
N ALA A 39 -19.61 -32.60 28.13
CA ALA A 39 -19.87 -31.82 26.92
C ALA A 39 -21.33 -31.38 26.82
N LEU A 40 -22.26 -32.28 27.17
CA LEU A 40 -23.70 -31.97 27.18
C LEU A 40 -24.08 -30.99 28.27
N TRP A 41 -23.48 -31.10 29.46
CA TRP A 41 -23.70 -30.16 30.55
C TRP A 41 -23.26 -28.74 30.17
N PHE A 42 -22.06 -28.60 29.57
CA PHE A 42 -21.56 -27.30 29.11
C PHE A 42 -22.46 -26.70 28.03
N ARG A 43 -22.85 -27.51 27.04
CA ARG A 43 -23.79 -27.11 25.98
C ARG A 43 -25.14 -26.69 26.55
N ALA A 44 -25.70 -27.45 27.48
CA ALA A 44 -26.99 -27.16 28.12
C ALA A 44 -26.94 -25.83 28.90
N ARG A 45 -25.84 -25.55 29.60
CA ARG A 45 -25.63 -24.29 30.33
C ARG A 45 -25.62 -23.08 29.38
N LEU A 46 -24.85 -23.17 28.29
CA LEU A 46 -24.80 -22.10 27.27
C LEU A 46 -26.14 -21.93 26.55
N GLN A 47 -26.80 -23.02 26.19
CA GLN A 47 -28.13 -23.02 25.60
C GLN A 47 -29.18 -22.38 26.51
N SER A 48 -29.11 -22.62 27.82
CA SER A 48 -29.99 -21.99 28.80
C SER A 48 -29.79 -20.48 28.88
N GLN A 49 -28.55 -19.99 28.83
CA GLN A 49 -28.26 -18.55 28.79
C GLN A 49 -28.75 -17.89 27.51
N LEU A 50 -28.50 -18.51 26.35
CA LEU A 50 -28.99 -18.02 25.06
C LEU A 50 -30.51 -18.03 24.98
N PHE A 51 -31.17 -19.01 25.57
CA PHE A 51 -32.63 -19.05 25.66
C PHE A 51 -33.17 -17.88 26.50
N GLN A 52 -32.61 -17.66 27.69
CA GLN A 52 -32.97 -16.52 28.55
C GLN A 52 -32.75 -15.18 27.85
N LEU A 53 -31.62 -15.03 27.16
CA LEU A 53 -31.30 -13.86 26.36
C LEU A 53 -32.35 -13.64 25.26
N GLY A 54 -32.71 -14.69 24.51
CA GLY A 54 -33.72 -14.61 23.45
C GLY A 54 -35.11 -14.22 23.96
N CYS A 55 -35.54 -14.76 25.12
CA CYS A 55 -36.81 -14.37 25.75
C CYS A 55 -36.79 -12.91 26.24
N PHE A 56 -35.67 -12.45 26.80
CA PHE A 56 -35.47 -11.06 27.20
C PHE A 56 -35.59 -10.11 25.98
N LEU A 57 -34.87 -10.44 24.89
CA LEU A 57 -34.89 -9.70 23.64
C LEU A 57 -36.29 -9.66 23.02
N HIS A 58 -37.04 -10.77 23.06
CA HIS A 58 -38.40 -10.81 22.55
C HIS A 58 -39.35 -9.88 23.32
N ARG A 59 -39.26 -9.89 24.67
CA ARG A 59 -40.10 -9.05 25.54
C ARG A 59 -39.79 -7.56 25.39
N HIS A 60 -38.54 -7.20 25.15
CA HIS A 60 -38.06 -5.82 25.10
C HIS A 60 -37.63 -5.35 23.70
N ALA A 61 -38.06 -6.03 22.64
CA ALA A 61 -37.55 -5.86 21.27
C ALA A 61 -37.46 -4.41 20.79
N GLY A 62 -38.52 -3.62 20.97
CA GLY A 62 -38.52 -2.21 20.55
C GLY A 62 -37.55 -1.32 21.34
N LYS A 63 -37.43 -1.54 22.66
CA LYS A 63 -36.49 -0.80 23.52
C LYS A 63 -35.04 -1.14 23.17
N VAL A 64 -34.74 -2.43 23.02
CA VAL A 64 -33.39 -2.90 22.66
C VAL A 64 -32.99 -2.37 21.29
N LEU A 65 -33.87 -2.44 20.29
CA LEU A 65 -33.60 -1.92 18.95
C LEU A 65 -33.34 -0.41 18.96
N PHE A 66 -34.15 0.37 19.68
CA PHE A 66 -33.96 1.82 19.79
C PHE A 66 -32.64 2.18 20.46
N VAL A 67 -32.32 1.56 21.60
CA VAL A 67 -31.06 1.79 22.31
C VAL A 67 -29.86 1.38 21.45
N ALA A 68 -29.94 0.23 20.77
CA ALA A 68 -28.86 -0.23 19.91
C ALA A 68 -28.60 0.69 18.72
N ILE A 69 -29.65 1.18 18.04
CA ILE A 69 -29.51 2.14 16.94
C ILE A 69 -28.87 3.44 17.43
N LEU A 70 -29.26 3.93 18.62
CA LEU A 70 -28.66 5.13 19.21
C LEU A 70 -27.16 4.93 19.49
N VAL A 71 -26.80 3.81 20.12
CA VAL A 71 -25.41 3.46 20.42
C VAL A 71 -24.58 3.32 19.14
N LEU A 72 -25.07 2.57 18.14
CA LEU A 72 -24.38 2.40 16.87
C LEU A 72 -24.22 3.74 16.13
N SER A 73 -25.27 4.57 16.12
CA SER A 73 -25.22 5.90 15.49
C SER A 73 -24.22 6.82 16.18
N SER A 74 -24.10 6.75 17.52
CA SER A 74 -23.10 7.49 18.28
C SER A 74 -21.68 7.11 17.86
N PHE A 75 -21.40 5.82 17.69
CA PHE A 75 -20.08 5.36 17.21
C PHE A 75 -19.82 5.76 15.76
N CYS A 76 -20.85 5.80 14.89
CA CYS A 76 -20.70 6.29 13.51
C CYS A 76 -20.19 7.74 13.44
N VAL A 77 -20.55 8.61 14.41
CA VAL A 77 -20.04 10.00 14.47
C VAL A 77 -18.52 10.03 14.65
N GLY A 78 -17.95 9.00 15.30
CA GLY A 78 -16.51 8.85 15.49
C GLY A 78 -15.70 8.83 14.20
N LEU A 79 -16.32 8.47 13.06
CA LEU A 79 -15.67 8.45 11.75
C LEU A 79 -15.16 9.84 11.31
N LYS A 80 -15.68 10.94 11.88
CA LYS A 80 -15.15 12.29 11.66
C LYS A 80 -13.70 12.49 12.15
N SER A 81 -13.24 11.64 13.07
CA SER A 81 -11.88 11.70 13.63
C SER A 81 -10.90 10.81 12.87
N ALA A 82 -11.30 10.23 11.74
CA ALA A 82 -10.46 9.33 10.96
C ALA A 82 -9.29 10.10 10.31
N VAL A 83 -8.06 9.64 10.60
CA VAL A 83 -6.83 10.13 9.97
C VAL A 83 -6.36 9.07 8.98
N ILE A 84 -6.02 9.49 7.76
CA ILE A 84 -5.52 8.59 6.70
C ILE A 84 -4.01 8.77 6.59
N HIS A 85 -3.27 7.67 6.76
CA HIS A 85 -1.84 7.60 6.45
C HIS A 85 -1.65 7.04 5.04
N SER A 86 -0.97 7.81 4.19
CA SER A 86 -0.72 7.46 2.78
C SER A 86 0.77 7.31 2.43
N ARG A 87 1.69 7.69 3.34
CA ARG A 87 3.13 7.61 3.09
C ARG A 87 3.62 6.16 3.17
N ALA A 88 4.41 5.73 2.18
CA ALA A 88 4.94 4.37 2.11
C ALA A 88 5.78 3.99 3.34
N GLU A 89 6.68 4.88 3.77
CA GLU A 89 7.58 4.67 4.90
C GLU A 89 6.84 4.36 6.21
N GLN A 90 5.71 5.02 6.46
CA GLN A 90 4.91 4.82 7.68
C GLN A 90 4.10 3.53 7.65
N LEU A 91 3.83 2.98 6.46
CA LEU A 91 2.95 1.83 6.26
C LEU A 91 3.70 0.50 6.25
N TRP A 92 4.95 0.50 5.77
CA TRP A 92 5.72 -0.72 5.48
C TRP A 92 6.95 -0.92 6.37
N VAL A 93 7.44 0.11 7.07
CA VAL A 93 8.55 -0.03 8.02
C VAL A 93 8.06 -0.78 9.28
N GLU A 94 8.84 -1.75 9.72
CA GLU A 94 8.56 -2.57 10.90
C GLU A 94 8.55 -1.72 12.19
N GLU A 95 7.43 -1.74 12.94
CA GLU A 95 7.33 -1.04 14.23
C GLU A 95 8.13 -1.75 15.32
N GLY A 96 8.97 -1.01 16.05
CA GLY A 96 9.83 -1.56 17.10
C GLY A 96 11.02 -2.37 16.56
N GLY A 97 11.22 -2.37 15.23
CA GLY A 97 12.32 -3.05 14.56
C GLY A 97 13.63 -2.25 14.58
N ARG A 98 14.68 -2.89 14.04
CA ARG A 98 16.00 -2.28 13.85
C ARG A 98 15.94 -1.09 12.89
N LEU A 99 15.22 -1.23 11.78
CA LEU A 99 15.12 -0.20 10.74
C LEU A 99 14.52 1.10 11.29
N GLU A 100 13.47 1.00 12.12
CA GLU A 100 12.89 2.19 12.76
C GLU A 100 13.90 2.92 13.65
N THR A 101 14.76 2.18 14.36
CA THR A 101 15.82 2.75 15.21
C THR A 101 16.87 3.46 14.37
N GLU A 102 17.28 2.85 13.25
CA GLU A 102 18.23 3.44 12.29
C GLU A 102 17.65 4.71 11.65
N LEU A 103 16.37 4.69 11.24
CA LEU A 103 15.68 5.85 10.69
C LEU A 103 15.58 6.99 11.71
N ARG A 104 15.20 6.70 12.96
CA ARG A 104 15.18 7.71 14.04
C ARG A 104 16.57 8.27 14.30
N TYR A 105 17.62 7.45 14.25
CA TYR A 105 18.99 7.92 14.40
C TYR A 105 19.36 8.89 13.26
N SER A 106 19.19 8.49 12.01
CA SER A 106 19.47 9.33 10.83
C SER A 106 18.68 10.63 10.86
N GLN A 107 17.38 10.57 11.16
CA GLN A 107 16.53 11.75 11.31
C GLN A 107 17.01 12.66 12.45
N SER A 108 17.49 12.12 13.56
CA SER A 108 18.00 12.94 14.67
C SER A 108 19.40 13.53 14.42
N ALA A 109 20.23 12.86 13.61
CA ALA A 109 21.59 13.27 13.31
C ALA A 109 21.67 14.26 12.14
N LEU A 110 20.89 14.02 11.08
CA LEU A 110 20.86 14.85 9.86
C LEU A 110 19.67 15.83 9.85
N GLY A 111 18.63 15.55 10.65
CA GLY A 111 17.35 16.29 10.64
C GLY A 111 16.36 15.80 9.57
N GLU A 112 16.83 15.07 8.57
CA GLU A 112 16.04 14.42 7.52
C GLU A 112 16.53 13.00 7.26
N VAL A 113 15.66 12.16 6.67
CA VAL A 113 15.99 10.79 6.29
C VAL A 113 16.73 10.74 4.95
N GLU A 114 16.30 11.56 3.99
CA GLU A 114 16.95 11.73 2.68
C GLU A 114 17.41 13.17 2.52
N GLY A 115 18.70 13.37 2.27
CA GLY A 115 19.26 14.72 2.04
C GLY A 115 18.95 15.31 0.66
N SER A 116 18.59 14.47 -0.32
CA SER A 116 18.30 14.93 -1.69
C SER A 116 17.22 14.07 -2.34
N THR A 117 16.35 14.67 -3.15
CA THR A 117 15.33 13.95 -3.92
C THR A 117 15.74 13.79 -5.38
N HIS A 118 15.44 12.65 -5.99
CA HIS A 118 15.88 12.32 -7.36
C HIS A 118 14.69 12.33 -8.32
N GLN A 119 14.83 13.08 -9.41
CA GLN A 119 13.87 13.07 -10.52
C GLN A 119 14.43 12.21 -11.64
N LEU A 120 13.71 11.14 -11.98
CA LEU A 120 14.17 10.13 -12.90
C LEU A 120 13.46 10.29 -14.25
N ILE A 121 14.23 10.30 -15.33
CA ILE A 121 13.73 10.18 -16.70
C ILE A 121 14.34 8.92 -17.32
N ILE A 122 13.49 8.02 -17.82
CA ILE A 122 13.92 6.80 -18.52
C ILE A 122 13.38 6.85 -19.95
N GLN A 123 14.27 6.64 -20.92
CA GLN A 123 13.93 6.42 -22.32
C GLN A 123 14.08 4.94 -22.66
N THR A 124 13.07 4.38 -23.32
CA THR A 124 13.08 3.02 -23.90
C THR A 124 12.64 3.07 -25.36
N PRO A 125 13.11 2.17 -26.23
CA PRO A 125 12.59 2.07 -27.58
C PRO A 125 11.14 1.57 -27.58
N GLN A 126 10.35 1.94 -28.60
CA GLN A 126 9.02 1.36 -28.80
C GLN A 126 9.11 -0.13 -29.19
N ASP A 127 10.11 -0.47 -30.02
CA ASP A 127 10.45 -1.85 -30.36
C ASP A 127 11.42 -2.45 -29.33
N ALA A 128 11.02 -3.56 -28.70
CA ALA A 128 11.77 -4.16 -27.59
C ALA A 128 13.20 -4.63 -27.95
N GLU A 129 13.52 -4.86 -29.22
CA GLU A 129 14.84 -5.30 -29.69
C GLU A 129 15.71 -4.18 -30.30
N ALA A 130 15.17 -2.97 -30.41
CA ALA A 130 15.90 -1.83 -30.96
C ALA A 130 16.94 -1.29 -29.96
N SER A 131 18.08 -0.83 -30.48
CA SER A 131 19.15 -0.25 -29.66
C SER A 131 19.06 1.26 -29.63
N LEU A 132 19.29 1.85 -28.46
CA LEU A 132 19.34 3.32 -28.27
C LEU A 132 20.72 3.93 -28.50
N LEU A 133 21.73 3.13 -28.89
CA LEU A 133 23.11 3.59 -29.12
C LEU A 133 23.30 4.26 -30.49
N HIS A 134 22.53 5.30 -30.76
CA HIS A 134 22.68 6.10 -31.96
C HIS A 134 22.34 7.58 -31.68
N PRO A 135 22.92 8.54 -32.43
CA PRO A 135 22.77 9.97 -32.12
C PRO A 135 21.32 10.45 -32.01
N GLY A 136 20.43 9.95 -32.89
CA GLY A 136 19.01 10.34 -32.87
C GLY A 136 18.27 10.04 -31.55
N ALA A 137 18.64 8.96 -30.83
CA ALA A 137 18.01 8.61 -29.57
C ALA A 137 18.45 9.56 -28.46
N LEU A 138 19.75 9.88 -28.38
CA LEU A 138 20.29 10.82 -27.41
C LEU A 138 19.82 12.26 -27.68
N LEU A 139 19.68 12.66 -28.95
CA LEU A 139 19.12 13.97 -29.29
C LEU A 139 17.64 14.07 -28.89
N ALA A 140 16.84 13.03 -29.12
CA ALA A 140 15.46 12.97 -28.64
C ALA A 140 15.39 13.03 -27.10
N HIS A 141 16.31 12.34 -26.41
CA HIS A 141 16.44 12.40 -24.96
C HIS A 141 16.76 13.82 -24.48
N LEU A 142 17.73 14.48 -25.12
CA LEU A 142 18.14 15.84 -24.81
C LEU A 142 16.97 16.82 -24.94
N ASP A 143 16.20 16.72 -26.02
CA ASP A 143 15.08 17.64 -26.26
C ASP A 143 14.04 17.56 -25.15
N VAL A 144 13.71 16.34 -24.69
CA VAL A 144 12.77 16.12 -23.58
C VAL A 144 13.35 16.58 -22.24
N VAL A 145 14.60 16.19 -21.93
CA VAL A 145 15.27 16.58 -20.68
C VAL A 145 15.40 18.10 -20.59
N LYS A 146 15.75 18.77 -21.69
CA LYS A 146 15.88 20.23 -21.76
C LYS A 146 14.54 20.93 -21.54
N ALA A 147 13.47 20.45 -22.18
CA ALA A 147 12.13 20.98 -21.97
C ALA A 147 11.70 20.83 -20.50
N ALA A 148 11.90 19.64 -19.93
CA ALA A 148 11.56 19.34 -18.53
C ALA A 148 12.40 20.16 -17.53
N ALA A 149 13.70 20.36 -17.79
CA ALA A 149 14.58 21.17 -16.94
C ALA A 149 14.25 22.67 -16.96
N SER A 150 13.64 23.16 -18.06
CA SER A 150 13.24 24.56 -18.22
C SER A 150 11.92 24.95 -17.52
N VAL A 151 11.31 24.02 -16.79
CA VAL A 151 10.05 24.24 -16.06
C VAL A 151 10.24 25.29 -14.96
N THR A 152 9.27 26.20 -14.89
CA THR A 152 9.21 27.25 -13.87
C THR A 152 7.90 27.19 -13.11
N VAL A 153 7.95 27.49 -11.81
CA VAL A 153 6.78 27.51 -10.92
C VAL A 153 6.68 28.85 -10.24
N HIS A 154 5.50 29.47 -10.31
CA HIS A 154 5.20 30.71 -9.61
C HIS A 154 4.43 30.41 -8.32
N LEU A 155 5.07 30.61 -7.16
CA LEU A 155 4.47 30.43 -5.84
C LEU A 155 4.99 31.50 -4.87
N PHE A 156 4.10 32.03 -4.03
CA PHE A 156 4.42 33.08 -3.04
C PHE A 156 5.06 34.33 -3.66
N ASP A 157 4.58 34.74 -4.84
CA ASP A 157 5.11 35.85 -5.64
C ASP A 157 6.58 35.69 -6.05
N ILE A 158 7.10 34.47 -6.02
CA ILE A 158 8.46 34.11 -6.42
C ILE A 158 8.40 33.13 -7.59
N THR A 159 9.29 33.35 -8.56
CA THR A 159 9.54 32.39 -9.65
C THR A 159 10.61 31.39 -9.21
N TRP A 160 10.25 30.11 -9.15
CA TRP A 160 11.15 29.02 -8.84
C TRP A 160 11.55 28.28 -10.12
N ARG A 161 12.85 28.22 -10.38
CA ARG A 161 13.48 27.49 -11.50
C ARG A 161 14.24 26.28 -10.96
N LEU A 162 14.65 25.36 -11.86
CA LEU A 162 15.48 24.22 -11.48
C LEU A 162 16.73 24.63 -10.68
N LYS A 163 17.40 25.70 -11.11
CA LYS A 163 18.58 26.24 -10.43
C LYS A 163 18.34 26.61 -8.96
N ASP A 164 17.11 26.97 -8.62
CA ASP A 164 16.78 27.41 -7.26
C ASP A 164 16.57 26.24 -6.27
N MET A 165 16.49 25.01 -6.78
CA MET A 165 16.14 23.82 -6.02
C MET A 165 17.03 22.61 -6.28
N CYS A 166 17.85 22.66 -7.33
CA CYS A 166 18.80 21.61 -7.64
C CYS A 166 19.96 21.60 -6.64
N TYR A 167 20.58 20.44 -6.50
CA TYR A 167 21.81 20.34 -5.72
C TYR A 167 22.96 21.02 -6.50
N THR A 168 23.53 22.08 -5.94
CA THR A 168 24.68 22.81 -6.50
C THR A 168 25.94 22.58 -5.68
N PRO A 169 27.09 22.27 -6.29
CA PRO A 169 28.36 22.20 -5.59
C PRO A 169 28.71 23.52 -4.89
N SER A 170 29.27 23.45 -3.69
CA SER A 170 29.75 24.63 -2.96
C SER A 170 30.91 25.31 -3.68
N VAL A 171 30.84 26.63 -3.82
CA VAL A 171 31.93 27.45 -4.36
C VAL A 171 32.85 27.98 -3.26
N PRO A 172 34.16 28.11 -3.52
CA PRO A 172 35.04 28.84 -2.62
C PRO A 172 34.65 30.33 -2.60
N ASN A 173 34.63 30.93 -1.41
CA ASN A 173 34.47 32.37 -1.25
C ASN A 173 35.81 33.07 -1.53
N PHE A 174 35.82 34.04 -2.45
CA PHE A 174 37.01 34.81 -2.80
C PHE A 174 37.04 36.22 -2.18
N ASP A 175 36.03 36.58 -1.37
CA ASP A 175 35.85 37.91 -0.77
C ASP A 175 35.78 39.03 -1.83
N ILE A 176 35.43 38.68 -3.07
CA ILE A 176 35.28 39.61 -4.21
C ILE A 176 33.87 39.40 -4.76
N HIS A 177 32.93 40.18 -4.24
CA HIS A 177 31.49 40.06 -4.54
C HIS A 177 31.14 39.91 -6.02
N PHE A 178 31.84 40.61 -6.91
CA PHE A 178 31.58 40.52 -8.35
C PHE A 178 31.93 39.13 -8.94
N ILE A 179 33.02 38.53 -8.47
CA ILE A 179 33.46 37.20 -8.91
C ILE A 179 32.58 36.12 -8.28
N ASP A 180 32.21 36.28 -7.02
CA ASP A 180 31.30 35.35 -6.33
C ASP A 180 29.95 35.29 -7.06
N GLN A 181 29.39 36.43 -7.46
CA GLN A 181 28.17 36.51 -8.25
C GLN A 181 28.30 35.84 -9.65
N ILE A 182 29.48 35.90 -10.26
CA ILE A 182 29.75 35.18 -11.52
C ILE A 182 29.71 33.67 -11.28
N PHE A 183 30.39 33.18 -10.24
CA PHE A 183 30.42 31.76 -9.91
C PHE A 183 29.05 31.22 -9.52
N GLU A 184 28.31 31.91 -8.65
CA GLU A 184 26.91 31.57 -8.34
C GLU A 184 26.05 31.47 -9.60
N ASN A 185 26.31 32.33 -10.60
CA ASN A 185 25.58 32.29 -11.87
C ASN A 185 26.02 31.16 -12.81
N MET A 186 27.30 30.81 -12.84
CA MET A 186 27.87 29.82 -13.74
C MET A 186 27.83 28.38 -13.21
N ILE A 187 27.92 28.15 -11.91
CA ILE A 187 27.94 26.78 -11.36
C ILE A 187 26.60 26.10 -11.69
N PRO A 188 26.64 24.95 -12.39
CA PRO A 188 25.44 24.27 -12.83
C PRO A 188 24.92 23.31 -11.76
N CYS A 189 23.68 22.87 -11.96
CA CYS A 189 23.07 21.79 -11.20
C CYS A 189 23.80 20.46 -11.44
N ALA A 190 23.84 19.60 -10.42
CA ALA A 190 24.26 18.21 -10.60
C ALA A 190 23.17 17.42 -11.35
N ILE A 191 23.44 17.10 -12.62
CA ILE A 191 22.59 16.27 -13.47
C ILE A 191 23.41 15.05 -13.90
N ILE A 192 22.89 13.86 -13.64
CA ILE A 192 23.50 12.60 -14.05
C ILE A 192 22.87 12.19 -15.37
N THR A 193 23.63 12.20 -16.46
CA THR A 193 23.07 11.94 -17.80
C THR A 193 24.10 11.28 -18.73
N PRO A 194 23.69 10.37 -19.63
CA PRO A 194 24.58 9.86 -20.69
C PRO A 194 25.03 10.95 -21.66
N LEU A 195 24.34 12.09 -21.68
CA LEU A 195 24.72 13.26 -22.49
C LEU A 195 26.01 13.93 -22.00
N ASP A 196 26.46 13.64 -20.77
CA ASP A 196 27.71 14.19 -20.26
C ASP A 196 28.94 13.67 -21.00
N CYS A 197 28.87 12.51 -21.66
CA CYS A 197 29.95 12.04 -22.55
C CYS A 197 30.10 12.92 -23.80
N PHE A 198 29.09 13.70 -24.16
CA PHE A 198 29.02 14.48 -25.41
C PHE A 198 29.00 15.98 -25.13
N TRP A 199 29.31 16.78 -26.14
CA TRP A 199 29.23 18.24 -26.04
C TRP A 199 27.81 18.72 -25.70
N GLU A 200 26.78 18.03 -26.21
CA GLU A 200 25.37 18.30 -25.97
C GLU A 200 24.96 18.33 -24.48
N GLY A 201 25.68 17.63 -23.59
CA GLY A 201 25.46 17.73 -22.14
C GLY A 201 25.58 19.16 -21.62
N SER A 202 26.43 19.99 -22.23
CA SER A 202 26.57 21.41 -21.90
C SER A 202 25.31 22.25 -22.13
N LYS A 203 24.38 21.79 -23.00
CA LYS A 203 23.11 22.48 -23.29
C LYS A 203 22.07 22.29 -22.18
N LEU A 204 22.24 21.27 -21.34
CA LEU A 204 21.41 21.03 -20.16
C LEU A 204 21.88 21.86 -18.96
N LEU A 205 23.15 22.25 -18.96
CA LEU A 205 23.72 23.09 -17.93
C LEU A 205 23.35 24.56 -18.20
N GLY A 206 23.09 25.30 -17.12
CA GLY A 206 22.79 26.74 -17.20
C GLY A 206 23.99 27.58 -17.66
N PRO A 207 24.02 28.89 -17.42
CA PRO A 207 22.89 29.73 -17.05
C PRO A 207 21.97 30.01 -18.26
N ASP A 208 20.66 30.12 -18.01
CA ASP A 208 19.64 30.47 -19.02
C ASP A 208 20.03 31.75 -19.79
N PHE A 209 20.57 32.72 -19.03
CA PHE A 209 21.09 33.96 -19.53
C PHE A 209 22.61 33.92 -19.55
N PRO A 210 23.25 34.24 -20.69
CA PRO A 210 24.70 34.21 -20.78
C PRO A 210 25.33 35.24 -19.84
N VAL A 211 26.34 34.82 -19.09
CA VAL A 211 27.09 35.70 -18.20
C VAL A 211 28.04 36.55 -19.03
N THR A 212 28.05 37.86 -18.79
CA THR A 212 28.97 38.79 -19.45
C THR A 212 30.10 39.08 -18.50
N ILE A 213 31.31 38.64 -18.85
CA ILE A 213 32.51 38.96 -18.08
C ILE A 213 33.01 40.33 -18.57
N PRO A 214 33.20 41.31 -17.67
CA PRO A 214 33.70 42.63 -18.02
C PRO A 214 34.98 42.52 -18.83
N GLN A 215 35.11 43.35 -19.87
CA GLN A 215 36.27 43.46 -20.77
C GLN A 215 36.57 42.24 -21.69
N VAL A 216 36.07 41.04 -21.39
CA VAL A 216 36.16 39.87 -22.30
C VAL A 216 35.14 39.96 -23.45
N GLY A 217 34.05 40.71 -23.27
CA GLY A 217 33.07 41.07 -24.31
C GLY A 217 32.24 39.90 -24.88
N LYS A 218 32.57 38.65 -24.55
CA LYS A 218 31.87 37.45 -24.97
C LYS A 218 30.86 37.00 -23.93
N LYS A 219 29.67 36.64 -24.41
CA LYS A 219 28.59 36.00 -23.66
C LYS A 219 28.99 34.54 -23.37
N VAL A 220 29.21 34.21 -22.10
CA VAL A 220 29.70 32.90 -21.66
C VAL A 220 28.55 32.00 -21.20
N ARG A 221 28.57 30.75 -21.66
CA ARG A 221 27.71 29.61 -21.29
C ARG A 221 28.55 28.35 -21.25
N TRP A 222 28.09 27.27 -20.61
CA TRP A 222 28.81 26.00 -20.65
C TRP A 222 29.03 25.46 -22.08
N THR A 223 28.16 25.82 -23.03
CA THR A 223 28.28 25.45 -24.45
C THR A 223 29.50 26.06 -25.15
N ASN A 224 29.99 27.22 -24.72
CA ASN A 224 31.16 27.92 -25.31
C ASN A 224 32.28 28.24 -24.30
N LEU A 225 32.15 27.77 -23.06
CA LEU A 225 33.11 27.99 -22.00
C LEU A 225 34.26 26.98 -22.11
N HIS A 226 35.47 27.50 -22.30
CA HIS A 226 36.72 26.78 -22.10
C HIS A 226 37.43 27.33 -20.85
N PRO A 227 37.34 26.65 -19.69
CA PRO A 227 37.75 27.22 -18.40
C PRO A 227 39.23 27.67 -18.34
N VAL A 228 40.16 26.87 -18.86
CA VAL A 228 41.60 27.22 -18.86
C VAL A 228 41.88 28.46 -19.72
N ASN A 229 41.43 28.46 -20.98
CA ASN A 229 41.57 29.63 -21.87
C ASN A 229 40.93 30.88 -21.27
N LEU A 230 39.75 30.77 -20.65
CA LEU A 230 39.11 31.91 -20.00
C LEU A 230 39.96 32.44 -18.84
N MET A 231 40.51 31.54 -18.02
CA MET A 231 41.38 31.92 -16.91
C MET A 231 42.65 32.62 -17.40
N ASP A 232 43.27 32.14 -18.48
CA ASP A 232 44.47 32.76 -19.05
C ASP A 232 44.17 34.15 -19.61
N HIS A 233 43.01 34.35 -20.25
CA HIS A 233 42.58 35.70 -20.63
C HIS A 233 42.34 36.57 -19.39
N MET A 234 41.68 36.05 -18.35
CA MET A 234 41.42 36.82 -17.13
C MET A 234 42.70 37.25 -16.42
N LYS A 235 43.75 36.39 -16.39
CA LYS A 235 45.07 36.70 -15.83
C LYS A 235 45.69 37.96 -16.45
N GLU A 236 45.41 38.25 -17.72
CA GLU A 236 45.90 39.46 -18.39
C GLU A 236 45.20 40.74 -17.92
N TYR A 237 43.94 40.66 -17.50
CA TYR A 237 43.11 41.83 -17.17
C TYR A 237 43.04 42.15 -15.67
N GLU A 238 42.99 41.15 -14.80
CA GLU A 238 42.81 41.37 -13.35
C GLU A 238 43.94 40.70 -12.54
N PRO A 239 45.19 41.19 -12.60
CA PRO A 239 46.34 40.53 -12.00
C PRO A 239 46.29 40.38 -10.47
N ASN A 240 45.38 41.11 -9.80
CA ASN A 240 45.22 41.07 -8.35
C ASN A 240 44.36 39.88 -7.87
N PHE A 241 43.71 39.14 -8.77
CA PHE A 241 42.92 37.97 -8.40
C PHE A 241 43.82 36.75 -8.08
N PRO A 242 43.52 35.94 -7.05
CA PRO A 242 44.32 34.77 -6.66
C PRO A 242 44.16 33.58 -7.64
N TYR A 243 44.64 33.72 -8.88
CA TYR A 243 44.51 32.69 -9.91
C TYR A 243 45.20 31.38 -9.57
N SER A 244 46.29 31.40 -8.78
CA SER A 244 46.98 30.19 -8.34
C SER A 244 46.05 29.28 -7.52
N THR A 245 45.24 29.87 -6.65
CA THR A 245 44.24 29.16 -5.84
C THR A 245 43.15 28.58 -6.73
N LEU A 246 42.59 29.37 -7.64
CA LEU A 246 41.54 28.93 -8.57
C LEU A 246 42.03 27.79 -9.49
N GLU A 247 43.22 27.91 -10.08
CA GLU A 247 43.83 26.89 -10.93
C GLU A 247 44.03 25.57 -10.18
N GLN A 248 44.44 25.66 -8.92
CA GLN A 248 44.58 24.48 -8.07
C GLN A 248 43.24 23.84 -7.73
N HIS A 249 42.18 24.63 -7.45
CA HIS A 249 40.83 24.10 -7.27
C HIS A 249 40.33 23.41 -8.53
N MET A 250 40.50 24.01 -9.70
CA MET A 250 40.12 23.41 -10.98
C MET A 250 40.88 22.10 -11.24
N LYS A 251 42.20 22.09 -11.02
CA LYS A 251 43.04 20.88 -11.18
C LYS A 251 42.69 19.77 -10.18
N ARG A 252 42.29 20.12 -8.96
CA ARG A 252 41.79 19.18 -7.95
C ARG A 252 40.43 18.61 -8.34
N ALA A 253 39.53 19.42 -8.88
CA ALA A 253 38.23 18.98 -9.40
C ALA A 253 38.32 18.23 -10.74
N GLY A 254 39.46 18.34 -11.44
CA GLY A 254 39.62 17.78 -12.78
C GLY A 254 38.91 18.61 -13.86
N ILE A 255 38.69 19.90 -13.60
CA ILE A 255 38.12 20.84 -14.57
C ILE A 255 39.26 21.31 -15.49
N SER A 256 39.24 20.85 -16.73
CA SER A 256 40.18 21.24 -17.78
C SER A 256 39.46 22.05 -18.87
N THR A 257 39.01 21.38 -19.92
CA THR A 257 38.42 21.96 -21.13
C THR A 257 36.89 22.00 -21.08
N GLY A 258 36.29 21.48 -20.01
CA GLY A 258 34.84 21.44 -19.81
C GLY A 258 34.18 20.48 -20.80
N TYR A 259 33.34 21.02 -21.69
CA TYR A 259 32.67 20.25 -22.75
C TYR A 259 33.25 20.49 -24.15
N GLN A 260 34.24 21.38 -24.30
CA GLN A 260 34.71 21.84 -25.62
C GLN A 260 35.47 20.79 -26.42
N GLU A 261 36.10 19.82 -25.76
CA GLU A 261 36.85 18.73 -26.42
C GLU A 261 36.03 17.44 -26.55
N LYS A 262 34.78 17.44 -26.08
CA LYS A 262 33.89 16.27 -26.19
C LYS A 262 33.34 16.13 -27.61
N PRO A 263 33.06 14.91 -28.08
CA PRO A 263 32.46 14.70 -29.39
C PRO A 263 31.03 15.28 -29.44
N CYS A 264 30.67 15.85 -30.58
CA CYS A 264 29.31 16.35 -30.83
C CYS A 264 28.43 15.23 -31.40
N LEU A 265 27.21 15.04 -30.88
CA LEU A 265 26.23 14.12 -31.47
C LEU A 265 25.81 14.57 -32.87
N ASN A 266 25.72 15.89 -33.09
CA ASN A 266 25.47 16.47 -34.41
C ASN A 266 26.62 17.39 -34.86
N PRO A 267 27.59 16.88 -35.66
CA PRO A 267 28.70 17.69 -36.18
C PRO A 267 28.28 18.88 -37.05
N LYS A 268 27.08 18.82 -37.65
CA LYS A 268 26.54 19.89 -38.51
C LYS A 268 25.94 21.05 -37.72
N ASP A 269 25.81 20.91 -36.40
CA ASP A 269 25.35 21.99 -35.53
C ASP A 269 26.33 23.17 -35.62
N PRO A 270 25.88 24.39 -35.94
CA PRO A 270 26.74 25.58 -35.96
C PRO A 270 27.35 25.90 -34.59
N GLU A 271 26.70 25.52 -33.49
CA GLU A 271 27.18 25.76 -32.12
C GLU A 271 28.23 24.74 -31.65
N CYS A 272 28.38 23.59 -32.33
CA CYS A 272 29.40 22.59 -31.99
C CYS A 272 30.81 23.19 -32.18
N PRO A 273 31.70 23.10 -31.17
CA PRO A 273 32.98 23.81 -31.17
C PRO A 273 34.00 23.18 -32.12
N ASP A 274 34.92 24.01 -32.61
CA ASP A 274 35.97 23.57 -33.53
C ASP A 274 37.02 22.67 -32.88
N SER A 275 37.12 22.70 -31.54
CA SER A 275 37.98 21.81 -30.74
C SER A 275 37.45 20.38 -30.63
N SER A 276 36.18 20.12 -30.96
CA SER A 276 35.62 18.77 -30.90
C SER A 276 36.24 17.86 -31.98
N PRO A 277 36.59 16.60 -31.63
CA PRO A 277 37.34 15.71 -32.51
C PRO A 277 36.62 15.37 -33.82
N ASN A 278 35.28 15.42 -33.82
CA ASN A 278 34.46 15.04 -34.96
C ASN A 278 33.88 16.22 -35.76
N LYS A 279 34.15 17.48 -35.36
CA LYS A 279 33.69 18.68 -36.09
C LYS A 279 34.30 18.76 -37.48
N ALA A 280 35.62 18.55 -37.58
CA ALA A 280 36.35 18.61 -38.84
C ALA A 280 36.02 17.43 -39.79
N SER A 281 35.73 16.24 -39.22
CA SER A 281 35.42 15.04 -40.02
C SER A 281 33.97 14.98 -40.48
N GLY A 282 33.05 15.65 -39.78
CA GLY A 282 31.61 15.62 -40.07
C GLY A 282 30.95 14.26 -39.84
N MET A 283 31.66 13.30 -39.23
CA MET A 283 31.17 11.94 -38.95
C MET A 283 30.48 11.87 -37.58
N ALA A 284 29.42 11.07 -37.50
CA ALA A 284 28.76 10.79 -36.23
C ALA A 284 29.71 10.00 -35.30
N PRO A 285 29.71 10.29 -33.99
CA PRO A 285 30.55 9.57 -33.03
C PRO A 285 30.05 8.15 -32.79
N ASP A 286 30.95 7.24 -32.41
CA ASP A 286 30.60 5.90 -31.93
C ASP A 286 30.08 5.99 -30.49
N ILE A 287 28.75 6.01 -30.36
CA ILE A 287 28.08 6.13 -29.06
C ILE A 287 28.43 4.98 -28.12
N GLY A 288 28.64 3.77 -28.64
CA GLY A 288 28.98 2.62 -27.81
C GLY A 288 30.36 2.76 -27.19
N ALA A 289 31.33 3.25 -27.96
CA ALA A 289 32.69 3.48 -27.48
C ALA A 289 32.74 4.58 -26.41
N GLU A 290 32.06 5.72 -26.64
CA GLU A 290 32.08 6.87 -25.72
C GLU A 290 31.35 6.59 -24.39
N LEU A 291 30.31 5.75 -24.38
CA LEU A 291 29.59 5.37 -23.15
C LEU A 291 30.25 4.22 -22.37
N THR A 292 31.23 3.52 -22.97
CA THR A 292 31.88 2.38 -22.32
C THR A 292 32.71 2.87 -21.12
N GLY A 293 32.41 2.37 -19.93
CA GLY A 293 33.06 2.84 -18.68
C GLY A 293 32.39 4.08 -18.05
N GLY A 294 31.27 4.53 -18.61
CA GLY A 294 30.48 5.63 -18.04
C GLY A 294 30.93 7.01 -18.51
N CYS A 295 30.29 8.04 -17.96
CA CYS A 295 30.46 9.43 -18.39
C CYS A 295 31.11 10.29 -17.32
N TYR A 296 31.98 11.19 -17.76
CA TYR A 296 32.61 12.19 -16.92
C TYR A 296 31.94 13.55 -17.14
N GLY A 297 31.44 14.18 -16.07
CA GLY A 297 30.88 15.53 -16.09
C GLY A 297 31.96 16.61 -16.27
N PHE A 298 31.64 17.87 -15.95
CA PHE A 298 32.61 18.97 -16.04
C PHE A 298 33.75 18.89 -15.01
N ALA A 299 33.49 18.27 -13.85
CA ALA A 299 34.48 18.00 -12.81
C ALA A 299 34.85 16.51 -12.81
N ALA A 300 35.70 16.12 -13.78
CA ALA A 300 35.96 14.71 -14.12
C ALA A 300 36.46 13.83 -12.96
N LYS A 301 37.03 14.40 -11.88
CA LYS A 301 37.47 13.62 -10.72
C LYS A 301 36.36 13.26 -9.73
N PHE A 302 35.30 14.06 -9.67
CA PHE A 302 34.20 13.88 -8.70
C PHE A 302 32.88 13.50 -9.36
N MET A 303 32.66 13.94 -10.60
CA MET A 303 31.44 13.67 -11.38
C MET A 303 31.72 12.59 -12.41
N HIS A 304 31.98 11.37 -11.93
CA HIS A 304 32.03 10.17 -12.77
C HIS A 304 30.74 9.38 -12.56
N TRP A 305 30.02 9.16 -13.66
CA TRP A 305 28.75 8.46 -13.70
C TRP A 305 28.99 7.06 -14.30
N PRO A 306 28.95 5.99 -13.49
CA PRO A 306 29.15 4.64 -13.99
C PRO A 306 28.15 4.26 -15.09
N GLU A 307 28.56 3.44 -16.05
CA GLU A 307 27.72 3.00 -17.17
C GLU A 307 26.36 2.44 -16.70
N ASP A 308 26.37 1.61 -15.65
CA ASP A 308 25.16 0.94 -15.13
C ASP A 308 24.11 1.92 -14.56
N LEU A 309 24.50 3.17 -14.24
CA LEU A 309 23.63 4.23 -13.74
C LEU A 309 22.88 4.96 -14.87
N ILE A 310 23.49 5.03 -16.06
CA ILE A 310 23.01 5.83 -17.20
C ILE A 310 22.51 4.98 -18.37
N VAL A 311 22.97 3.73 -18.51
CA VAL A 311 22.66 2.83 -19.61
C VAL A 311 22.09 1.52 -19.08
N GLY A 312 20.87 1.19 -19.53
CA GLY A 312 20.13 0.00 -19.12
C GLY A 312 20.10 -1.08 -20.22
N GLY A 313 20.15 -2.35 -19.81
CA GLY A 313 20.09 -3.48 -20.73
C GLY A 313 21.29 -3.56 -21.69
N ALA A 314 22.47 -3.15 -21.21
CA ALA A 314 23.73 -3.15 -21.94
C ALA A 314 24.15 -4.58 -22.36
N LYS A 315 24.49 -4.77 -23.65
CA LYS A 315 25.16 -5.97 -24.17
C LYS A 315 26.57 -5.60 -24.60
N ARG A 316 27.56 -6.21 -23.96
CA ARG A 316 29.00 -5.93 -24.17
C ARG A 316 29.65 -7.01 -25.03
N ASN A 317 30.65 -6.63 -25.82
CA ASN A 317 31.53 -7.57 -26.52
C ASN A 317 32.60 -8.13 -25.56
N LYS A 318 33.38 -9.12 -25.98
CA LYS A 318 34.50 -9.70 -25.20
C LYS A 318 35.55 -8.67 -24.77
N THR A 319 35.65 -7.57 -25.50
CA THR A 319 36.58 -6.46 -25.22
C THR A 319 36.03 -5.46 -24.19
N GLY A 320 34.80 -5.64 -23.71
CA GLY A 320 34.10 -4.68 -22.85
C GLY A 320 33.33 -3.60 -23.62
N HIS A 321 33.51 -3.49 -24.93
CA HIS A 321 32.83 -2.50 -25.77
C HIS A 321 31.30 -2.69 -25.79
N LEU A 322 30.56 -1.61 -25.56
CA LEU A 322 29.10 -1.61 -25.57
C LEU A 322 28.54 -1.73 -27.00
N GLN A 323 27.74 -2.76 -27.28
CA GLN A 323 27.17 -3.01 -28.62
C GLN A 323 25.68 -2.68 -28.72
N LYS A 324 24.91 -2.92 -27.64
CA LYS A 324 23.47 -2.61 -27.60
C LYS A 324 23.11 -2.08 -26.22
N ALA A 325 22.16 -1.15 -26.19
CA ALA A 325 21.51 -0.67 -24.98
C ALA A 325 20.01 -0.54 -25.23
N HIS A 326 19.19 -0.89 -24.24
CA HIS A 326 17.73 -0.91 -24.35
C HIS A 326 17.06 0.22 -23.55
N ALA A 327 17.78 0.87 -22.63
CA ALA A 327 17.26 2.01 -21.91
C ALA A 327 18.36 3.04 -21.64
N LEU A 328 17.97 4.32 -21.56
CA LEU A 328 18.82 5.41 -21.12
C LEU A 328 18.16 6.09 -19.93
N GLN A 329 18.93 6.50 -18.93
CA GLN A 329 18.43 7.17 -17.74
C GLN A 329 19.09 8.53 -17.54
N THR A 330 18.32 9.51 -17.08
CA THR A 330 18.84 10.77 -16.56
C THR A 330 18.25 11.04 -15.19
N VAL A 331 19.10 11.45 -14.25
CA VAL A 331 18.73 11.76 -12.88
C VAL A 331 19.04 13.22 -12.62
N ILE A 332 18.02 13.99 -12.24
CA ILE A 332 18.17 15.37 -11.78
C ILE A 332 18.09 15.35 -10.26
N GLN A 333 19.15 15.79 -9.60
CA GLN A 333 19.23 15.83 -8.14
C GLN A 333 18.70 17.17 -7.62
N LEU A 334 17.68 17.09 -6.76
CA LEU A 334 17.09 18.22 -6.07
C LEU A 334 17.45 18.18 -4.59
N MET A 335 17.51 19.35 -3.94
CA MET A 335 17.64 19.48 -2.51
C MET A 335 16.47 18.83 -1.76
N GLY A 336 16.70 18.39 -0.54
CA GLY A 336 15.65 17.97 0.40
C GLY A 336 14.77 19.14 0.86
N GLU A 337 13.68 18.84 1.57
CA GLU A 337 12.73 19.87 2.04
C GLU A 337 13.37 20.83 3.05
N LYS A 338 14.16 20.29 4.00
CA LYS A 338 14.92 21.06 4.99
C LYS A 338 16.11 21.74 4.37
N GLU A 339 16.85 21.07 3.50
CA GLU A 339 18.01 21.68 2.82
C GLU A 339 17.58 22.89 2.00
N LEU A 340 16.48 22.78 1.24
CA LEU A 340 15.90 23.92 0.51
C LEU A 340 15.46 25.03 1.46
N PHE A 341 14.89 24.66 2.62
CA PHE A 341 14.48 25.64 3.64
C PHE A 341 15.70 26.40 4.18
N GLU A 342 16.74 25.70 4.62
CA GLU A 342 17.97 26.26 5.18
C GLU A 342 18.72 27.10 4.15
N PHE A 343 18.85 26.61 2.91
CA PHE A 343 19.55 27.29 1.82
C PHE A 343 18.99 28.70 1.54
N TRP A 344 17.66 28.84 1.53
CA TRP A 344 17.04 30.14 1.26
C TRP A 344 16.77 30.99 2.51
N SER A 345 16.87 30.41 3.71
CA SER A 345 16.44 31.06 4.97
C SER A 345 17.07 32.44 5.23
N GLU A 346 18.33 32.64 4.86
CA GLU A 346 19.08 33.88 5.06
C GLU A 346 19.14 34.78 3.81
N THR A 347 18.39 34.47 2.76
CA THR A 347 18.48 35.16 1.46
C THR A 347 17.28 36.08 1.20
N TYR A 348 17.55 37.29 0.69
CA TYR A 348 16.55 38.33 0.33
C TYR A 348 15.34 37.80 -0.47
N LYS A 349 15.52 36.72 -1.25
CA LYS A 349 14.51 36.08 -2.10
C LYS A 349 13.26 35.66 -1.33
N VAL A 350 13.37 35.24 -0.08
CA VAL A 350 12.23 34.73 0.72
C VAL A 350 11.86 35.61 1.92
N HIS A 351 12.55 36.74 2.15
CA HIS A 351 12.29 37.60 3.33
C HIS A 351 10.87 38.17 3.39
N HIS A 352 10.20 38.37 2.25
CA HIS A 352 8.82 38.86 2.23
C HIS A 352 7.79 37.77 2.57
N VAL A 353 8.21 36.52 2.66
CA VAL A 353 7.37 35.36 2.97
C VAL A 353 7.77 34.82 4.33
N ALA A 354 6.81 34.44 5.18
CA ALA A 354 7.11 33.61 6.35
C ALA A 354 7.57 32.22 5.89
N TRP A 355 8.84 32.08 5.56
CA TRP A 355 9.45 30.87 4.99
C TRP A 355 9.46 29.75 6.04
N SER A 356 8.99 28.57 5.65
CA SER A 356 8.89 27.39 6.52
C SER A 356 9.19 26.13 5.70
N GLN A 357 9.57 25.05 6.39
CA GLN A 357 9.83 23.76 5.74
C GLN A 357 8.60 23.26 4.95
N GLU A 358 7.37 23.47 5.46
CA GLU A 358 6.14 23.12 4.74
C GLU A 358 5.98 23.87 3.41
N LYS A 359 6.37 25.16 3.37
CA LYS A 359 6.34 25.94 2.12
C LYS A 359 7.42 25.48 1.15
N ALA A 360 8.60 25.11 1.65
CA ALA A 360 9.66 24.52 0.85
C ALA A 360 9.22 23.20 0.21
N ALA A 361 8.59 22.31 1.00
CA ALA A 361 8.00 21.07 0.53
C ALA A 361 6.93 21.30 -0.56
N LEU A 362 6.03 22.27 -0.36
CA LEU A 362 5.02 22.61 -1.35
C LEU A 362 5.61 23.12 -2.68
N VAL A 363 6.69 23.91 -2.61
CA VAL A 363 7.40 24.39 -3.80
C VAL A 363 8.02 23.22 -4.56
N LEU A 364 8.71 22.32 -3.86
CA LEU A 364 9.31 21.10 -4.45
C LEU A 364 8.24 20.22 -5.08
N GLU A 365 7.19 19.87 -4.35
CA GLU A 365 6.10 19.01 -4.84
C GLU A 365 5.44 19.61 -6.08
N THR A 366 5.17 20.93 -6.07
CA THR A 366 4.55 21.62 -7.21
C THR A 366 5.47 21.61 -8.43
N TRP A 367 6.78 21.82 -8.25
CA TRP A 367 7.75 21.75 -9.35
C TRP A 367 7.92 20.35 -9.89
N GLN A 368 8.04 19.33 -9.02
CA GLN A 368 8.13 17.92 -9.42
C GLN A 368 6.90 17.47 -10.22
N ARG A 369 5.70 17.91 -9.82
CA ARG A 369 4.47 17.65 -10.58
C ARG A 369 4.50 18.29 -11.96
N ARG A 370 4.86 19.58 -12.05
CA ARG A 370 4.97 20.30 -13.32
C ARG A 370 6.03 19.67 -14.24
N PHE A 371 7.15 19.21 -13.68
CA PHE A 371 8.19 18.48 -14.39
C PHE A 371 7.64 17.20 -15.04
N SER A 372 6.94 16.35 -14.28
CA SER A 372 6.34 15.13 -14.83
C SER A 372 5.23 15.41 -15.87
N GLU A 373 4.42 16.45 -15.65
CA GLU A 373 3.41 16.91 -16.63
C GLU A 373 4.06 17.38 -17.93
N GLU A 374 5.17 18.12 -17.84
CA GLU A 374 5.87 18.65 -19.01
C GLU A 374 6.46 17.55 -19.88
N VAL A 375 7.07 16.52 -19.27
CA VAL A 375 7.55 15.34 -20.00
C VAL A 375 6.39 14.64 -20.72
N LYS A 376 5.27 14.42 -20.03
CA LYS A 376 4.08 13.80 -20.63
C LYS A 376 3.50 14.65 -21.77
N ARG A 377 3.45 15.98 -21.60
CA ARG A 377 2.96 16.93 -22.60
C ARG A 377 3.85 16.93 -23.84
N HIS A 378 5.17 16.88 -23.66
CA HIS A 378 6.12 16.85 -24.77
C HIS A 378 6.04 15.54 -25.56
N MET A 379 5.74 14.42 -24.89
CA MET A 379 5.53 13.12 -25.54
C MET A 379 4.16 12.96 -26.24
N SER A 380 3.13 13.65 -25.76
CA SER A 380 1.74 13.51 -26.26
C SER A 380 1.28 14.63 -27.19
N GLY A 381 2.05 15.71 -27.35
CA GLY A 381 1.68 16.84 -28.18
C GLY A 381 1.63 16.50 -29.67
N GLU A 382 0.65 17.04 -30.39
CA GLU A 382 0.51 16.92 -31.86
C GLU A 382 1.73 17.47 -32.64
N ALA A 383 2.54 18.31 -32.00
CA ALA A 383 3.78 18.87 -32.53
C ALA A 383 5.03 18.00 -32.26
N SER A 384 4.85 16.76 -31.79
CA SER A 384 5.99 15.85 -31.56
C SER A 384 6.74 15.64 -32.87
N PRO A 385 8.05 15.91 -32.94
CA PRO A 385 8.84 15.58 -34.12
C PRO A 385 8.72 14.08 -34.38
N SER A 386 8.65 13.66 -35.66
CA SER A 386 8.52 12.25 -36.06
C SER A 386 9.55 11.31 -35.43
N ILE A 387 10.66 11.87 -34.95
CA ILE A 387 11.74 11.20 -34.24
C ILE A 387 11.29 10.69 -32.84
N LEU A 388 10.41 11.41 -32.14
CA LEU A 388 9.93 11.03 -30.81
C LEU A 388 8.95 9.85 -30.84
N ALA A 389 8.29 9.60 -31.99
CA ALA A 389 7.29 8.53 -32.12
C ALA A 389 7.86 7.12 -31.91
N ASN A 390 9.17 6.93 -32.14
CA ASN A 390 9.84 5.63 -32.03
C ASN A 390 10.33 5.32 -30.60
N TYR A 391 10.17 6.26 -29.65
CA TYR A 391 10.67 6.14 -28.28
C TYR A 391 9.57 6.38 -27.27
N ASN A 392 9.63 5.66 -26.15
CA ASN A 392 8.83 5.95 -24.98
C ASN A 392 9.73 6.58 -23.93
N ILE A 393 9.40 7.80 -23.51
CA ILE A 393 10.13 8.52 -22.45
C ILE A 393 9.17 8.71 -21.28
N PHE A 394 9.62 8.30 -20.11
CA PHE A 394 8.85 8.30 -18.89
C PHE A 394 9.58 9.13 -17.84
N ALA A 395 8.82 9.84 -17.01
CA ALA A 395 9.34 10.58 -15.86
C ALA A 395 8.67 10.11 -14.58
N PHE A 396 9.44 10.05 -13.50
CA PHE A 396 8.97 9.66 -12.18
C PHE A 396 9.64 10.48 -11.09
N SER A 397 8.86 10.76 -10.05
CA SER A 397 9.26 11.54 -8.89
C SER A 397 8.68 10.97 -7.60
N THR A 398 9.29 11.28 -6.46
CA THR A 398 8.76 10.92 -5.14
C THR A 398 7.35 11.48 -4.93
N ALA A 399 7.06 12.69 -5.43
CA ALA A 399 5.71 13.27 -5.41
C ALA A 399 4.71 12.42 -6.20
N THR A 400 5.06 11.93 -7.39
CA THR A 400 4.15 11.06 -8.18
C THR A 400 3.85 9.73 -7.47
N LEU A 401 4.83 9.14 -6.78
CA LEU A 401 4.60 7.94 -5.98
C LEU A 401 3.61 8.20 -4.84
N ASN A 402 3.82 9.29 -4.10
CA ASN A 402 2.94 9.69 -3.01
C ASN A 402 1.52 10.00 -3.51
N ASP A 403 1.36 10.64 -4.67
CA ASP A 403 0.07 10.92 -5.27
C ASP A 403 -0.66 9.63 -5.70
N ILE A 404 0.05 8.64 -6.26
CA ILE A 404 -0.50 7.32 -6.57
C ILE A 404 -1.03 6.66 -5.29
N LEU A 405 -0.21 6.60 -4.23
CA LEU A 405 -0.61 6.00 -2.95
C LEU A 405 -1.78 6.74 -2.29
N CYS A 406 -1.84 8.07 -2.42
CA CYS A 406 -2.97 8.87 -1.96
C CYS A 406 -4.25 8.55 -2.74
N LYS A 407 -4.21 8.53 -4.08
CA LYS A 407 -5.35 8.15 -4.94
C LYS A 407 -5.85 6.74 -4.68
N PHE A 408 -4.96 5.80 -4.37
CA PHE A 408 -5.35 4.47 -3.92
C PHE A 408 -5.98 4.48 -2.52
N SER A 409 -5.58 5.40 -1.65
CA SER A 409 -6.15 5.49 -0.31
C SER A 409 -7.57 6.09 -0.29
N GLU A 410 -7.91 6.88 -1.30
CA GLU A 410 -9.24 7.48 -1.44
C GLU A 410 -10.35 6.43 -1.64
N PRO A 411 -11.42 6.45 -0.82
CA PRO A 411 -12.49 5.48 -0.92
C PRO A 411 -13.33 5.69 -2.19
N ASN A 412 -13.46 4.65 -3.01
CA ASN A 412 -14.36 4.68 -4.16
C ASN A 412 -15.80 4.37 -3.73
N PHE A 413 -16.55 5.41 -3.36
CA PHE A 413 -17.94 5.31 -2.91
C PHE A 413 -18.87 4.62 -3.91
N ILE A 414 -18.62 4.76 -5.23
CA ILE A 414 -19.43 4.14 -6.27
C ILE A 414 -19.37 2.62 -6.14
N LYS A 415 -18.17 2.05 -5.97
CA LYS A 415 -17.99 0.60 -5.78
C LYS A 415 -18.69 0.10 -4.51
N VAL A 416 -18.60 0.86 -3.41
CA VAL A 416 -19.26 0.53 -2.13
C VAL A 416 -20.78 0.48 -2.29
N VAL A 417 -21.37 1.49 -2.94
CA VAL A 417 -22.81 1.54 -3.20
C VAL A 417 -23.25 0.38 -4.09
N ILE A 418 -22.50 0.08 -5.16
CA ILE A 418 -22.81 -1.06 -6.05
C ILE A 418 -22.83 -2.36 -5.26
N ALA A 419 -21.83 -2.65 -4.42
CA ALA A 419 -21.82 -3.87 -3.63
C ALA A 419 -22.99 -3.95 -2.65
N TYR A 420 -23.35 -2.83 -2.00
CA TYR A 420 -24.50 -2.78 -1.11
C TYR A 420 -25.82 -3.06 -1.84
N VAL A 421 -26.03 -2.44 -3.00
CA VAL A 421 -27.22 -2.68 -3.84
C VAL A 421 -27.25 -4.14 -4.32
N CYS A 422 -26.13 -4.70 -4.77
CA CYS A 422 -26.04 -6.11 -5.15
C CYS A 422 -26.40 -7.04 -4.00
N MET A 423 -25.91 -6.78 -2.79
CA MET A 423 -26.24 -7.59 -1.61
C MET A 423 -27.72 -7.45 -1.20
N LEU A 424 -28.29 -6.25 -1.29
CA LEU A 424 -29.71 -6.04 -1.07
C LEU A 424 -30.58 -6.82 -2.07
N VAL A 425 -30.23 -6.76 -3.36
CA VAL A 425 -30.94 -7.52 -4.41
C VAL A 425 -30.82 -9.02 -4.14
N TYR A 426 -29.62 -9.50 -3.80
CA TYR A 426 -29.39 -10.91 -3.47
C TYR A 426 -30.26 -11.38 -2.29
N ALA A 427 -30.25 -10.65 -1.17
CA ALA A 427 -31.07 -11.01 -0.01
C ALA A 427 -32.56 -10.88 -0.31
N SER A 428 -32.97 -9.88 -1.11
CA SER A 428 -34.36 -9.71 -1.51
C SER A 428 -34.86 -10.89 -2.32
N ILE A 429 -34.08 -11.38 -3.28
CA ILE A 429 -34.43 -12.54 -4.09
C ILE A 429 -34.39 -13.82 -3.25
N SER A 430 -33.35 -14.02 -2.43
CA SER A 430 -33.16 -15.24 -1.65
C SER A 430 -34.19 -15.42 -0.52
N LEU A 431 -34.71 -14.33 0.05
CA LEU A 431 -35.65 -14.37 1.18
C LEU A 431 -37.11 -14.11 0.78
N SER A 432 -37.36 -13.74 -0.49
CA SER A 432 -38.70 -13.53 -1.00
C SER A 432 -39.38 -14.86 -1.34
N ARG A 433 -40.54 -15.10 -0.71
CA ARG A 433 -41.42 -16.23 -1.03
C ARG A 433 -42.64 -15.73 -1.79
N TRP A 434 -42.62 -15.91 -3.11
CA TRP A 434 -43.62 -15.35 -4.02
C TRP A 434 -45.00 -16.03 -3.91
N GLN A 435 -45.05 -17.28 -3.46
CA GLN A 435 -46.28 -18.06 -3.32
C GLN A 435 -47.07 -17.75 -2.04
N GLU A 436 -46.42 -17.21 -1.00
CA GLU A 436 -47.07 -16.88 0.28
C GLU A 436 -46.61 -15.49 0.79
N PRO A 437 -47.27 -14.39 0.41
CA PRO A 437 -46.84 -13.02 0.73
C PRO A 437 -46.84 -12.71 2.25
N LEU A 438 -47.58 -13.49 3.04
CA LEU A 438 -47.62 -13.40 4.50
C LEU A 438 -46.39 -14.05 5.18
N LYS A 439 -45.73 -15.02 4.52
CA LYS A 439 -44.51 -15.68 5.03
C LYS A 439 -43.22 -15.16 4.39
N SER A 440 -43.31 -14.19 3.48
CA SER A 440 -42.15 -13.51 2.90
C SER A 440 -41.31 -12.83 3.99
N GLN A 441 -39.98 -12.85 3.83
CA GLN A 441 -38.99 -12.34 4.79
C GLN A 441 -38.11 -11.24 4.18
N LEU A 442 -38.63 -10.56 3.16
CA LEU A 442 -37.99 -9.48 2.45
C LEU A 442 -37.65 -8.31 3.40
N SER A 443 -38.59 -7.89 4.24
CA SER A 443 -38.35 -6.78 5.19
C SER A 443 -37.24 -7.10 6.19
N VAL A 444 -37.16 -8.36 6.63
CA VAL A 444 -36.12 -8.85 7.55
C VAL A 444 -34.74 -8.82 6.87
N GLY A 445 -34.66 -9.24 5.61
CA GLY A 445 -33.43 -9.18 4.82
C GLY A 445 -32.92 -7.75 4.64
N ILE A 446 -33.79 -6.82 4.25
CA ILE A 446 -33.44 -5.40 4.09
C ILE A 446 -33.00 -4.79 5.42
N ALA A 447 -33.75 -5.02 6.50
CA ALA A 447 -33.41 -4.52 7.82
C ALA A 447 -32.08 -5.12 8.33
N GLY A 448 -31.83 -6.41 8.05
CA GLY A 448 -30.60 -7.10 8.40
C GLY A 448 -29.38 -6.52 7.70
N ILE A 449 -29.44 -6.28 6.38
CA ILE A 449 -28.32 -5.68 5.63
C ILE A 449 -28.09 -4.23 6.08
N LEU A 450 -29.15 -3.43 6.25
CA LEU A 450 -29.03 -2.06 6.75
C LEU A 450 -28.38 -2.03 8.15
N LEU A 451 -28.77 -2.97 9.02
CA LEU A 451 -28.19 -3.14 10.34
C LEU A 451 -26.71 -3.53 10.27
N VAL A 452 -26.32 -4.44 9.36
CA VAL A 452 -24.90 -4.77 9.12
C VAL A 452 -24.13 -3.54 8.67
N THR A 453 -24.64 -2.75 7.72
CA THR A 453 -23.93 -1.55 7.25
C THR A 453 -23.72 -0.51 8.35
N VAL A 454 -24.75 -0.25 9.16
CA VAL A 454 -24.63 0.67 10.29
C VAL A 454 -23.63 0.13 11.32
N THR A 455 -23.58 -1.20 11.50
CA THR A 455 -22.61 -1.84 12.40
C THR A 455 -21.17 -1.72 11.89
N VAL A 456 -20.95 -1.87 10.59
CA VAL A 456 -19.63 -1.67 9.97
C VAL A 456 -19.18 -0.21 10.13
N ALA A 457 -20.08 0.74 9.86
CA ALA A 457 -19.79 2.17 10.06
C ALA A 457 -19.49 2.49 11.54
N ALA A 458 -20.23 1.91 12.48
CA ALA A 458 -20.00 2.07 13.91
C ALA A 458 -18.65 1.48 14.36
N GLY A 459 -18.29 0.29 13.88
CA GLY A 459 -17.01 -0.34 14.21
C GLY A 459 -15.82 0.45 13.65
N LEU A 460 -15.89 0.92 12.41
CA LEU A 460 -14.87 1.82 11.83
C LEU A 460 -14.79 3.15 12.58
N GLY A 461 -15.94 3.70 13.00
CA GLY A 461 -16.00 4.91 13.82
C GLY A 461 -15.34 4.74 15.19
N LEU A 462 -15.48 3.57 15.83
CA LEU A 462 -14.74 3.26 17.05
C LEU A 462 -13.23 3.14 16.78
N CYS A 463 -12.81 2.50 15.68
CA CYS A 463 -11.40 2.44 15.30
C CYS A 463 -10.78 3.83 15.15
N ALA A 464 -11.51 4.77 14.53
CA ALA A 464 -11.08 6.16 14.39
C ALA A 464 -10.93 6.86 15.76
N VAL A 465 -11.88 6.67 16.68
CA VAL A 465 -11.83 7.24 18.03
C VAL A 465 -10.67 6.67 18.86
N LEU A 466 -10.31 5.40 18.63
CA LEU A 466 -9.14 4.77 19.26
C LEU A 466 -7.80 5.25 18.67
N GLY A 467 -7.81 6.14 17.67
CA GLY A 467 -6.59 6.65 17.04
C GLY A 467 -5.94 5.67 16.07
N ILE A 468 -6.67 4.64 15.63
CA ILE A 468 -6.16 3.70 14.63
C ILE A 468 -6.23 4.38 13.26
N ALA A 469 -5.07 4.69 12.68
CA ALA A 469 -4.99 5.32 11.36
C ALA A 469 -5.61 4.45 10.27
N PHE A 470 -6.15 5.09 9.23
CA PHE A 470 -6.69 4.43 8.05
C PHE A 470 -5.64 4.40 6.94
N ASN A 471 -5.62 3.32 6.17
CA ASN A 471 -4.75 3.12 5.02
C ASN A 471 -5.55 2.65 3.79
N ALA A 472 -4.91 2.56 2.62
CA ALA A 472 -5.57 2.12 1.39
C ALA A 472 -6.28 0.76 1.50
N THR A 473 -5.64 -0.22 2.13
CA THR A 473 -6.21 -1.57 2.32
C THR A 473 -7.49 -1.51 3.17
N THR A 474 -7.51 -0.66 4.20
CA THR A 474 -8.65 -0.52 5.10
C THR A 474 -9.83 0.18 4.43
N THR A 475 -9.61 1.29 3.73
CA THR A 475 -10.70 2.01 3.06
C THR A 475 -11.28 1.22 1.90
N GLN A 476 -10.45 0.47 1.17
CA GLN A 476 -10.88 -0.27 -0.01
C GLN A 476 -11.41 -1.68 0.25
N ILE A 477 -10.88 -2.45 1.21
CA ILE A 477 -11.22 -3.87 1.35
C ILE A 477 -12.16 -4.13 2.54
N VAL A 478 -11.91 -3.48 3.67
CA VAL A 478 -12.57 -3.80 4.94
C VAL A 478 -14.11 -3.68 4.87
N PRO A 479 -14.71 -2.65 4.25
CA PRO A 479 -16.17 -2.56 4.17
C PRO A 479 -16.81 -3.76 3.46
N PHE A 480 -16.22 -4.23 2.36
CA PHE A 480 -16.73 -5.38 1.61
C PHE A 480 -16.52 -6.70 2.36
N LEU A 481 -15.34 -6.88 2.95
CA LEU A 481 -15.01 -8.05 3.76
C LEU A 481 -15.96 -8.16 4.98
N ALA A 482 -16.16 -7.06 5.71
CA ALA A 482 -17.03 -7.04 6.88
C ALA A 482 -18.51 -7.25 6.52
N LEU A 483 -18.98 -6.72 5.38
CA LEU A 483 -20.31 -7.01 4.86
C LEU A 483 -20.50 -8.51 4.62
N GLY A 484 -19.57 -9.15 3.92
CA GLY A 484 -19.63 -10.60 3.66
C GLY A 484 -19.61 -11.44 4.94
N LEU A 485 -18.73 -11.10 5.89
CA LEU A 485 -18.49 -11.91 7.08
C LEU A 485 -19.68 -12.03 8.04
N GLY A 486 -20.60 -11.07 8.09
CA GLY A 486 -21.77 -11.18 8.97
C GLY A 486 -23.14 -11.09 8.33
N ILE A 487 -23.22 -10.97 7.00
CA ILE A 487 -24.45 -11.38 6.30
C ILE A 487 -24.67 -12.91 6.44
N ASP A 488 -23.61 -13.71 6.56
CA ASP A 488 -23.67 -15.15 6.85
C ASP A 488 -24.51 -15.48 8.11
N ASN A 489 -24.19 -14.81 9.23
CA ASN A 489 -24.93 -14.98 10.49
C ASN A 489 -26.40 -14.53 10.38
N MET A 490 -26.68 -13.47 9.61
CA MET A 490 -28.03 -12.99 9.33
C MET A 490 -28.85 -14.05 8.58
N PHE A 491 -28.30 -14.62 7.50
CA PHE A 491 -28.98 -15.67 6.73
C PHE A 491 -29.20 -16.92 7.55
N LEU A 492 -28.20 -17.36 8.32
CA LEU A 492 -28.32 -18.53 9.18
C LEU A 492 -29.47 -18.38 10.20
N LEU A 493 -29.57 -17.23 10.88
CA LEU A 493 -30.65 -16.95 11.82
C LEU A 493 -32.02 -16.83 11.14
N THR A 494 -32.07 -16.19 9.96
CA THR A 494 -33.31 -16.00 9.20
C THR A 494 -33.84 -17.33 8.66
N TYR A 495 -32.94 -18.21 8.22
CA TYR A 495 -33.27 -19.55 7.77
C TYR A 495 -33.84 -20.42 8.90
N THR A 496 -33.15 -20.51 10.04
CA THR A 496 -33.63 -21.31 11.17
C THR A 496 -34.89 -20.73 11.80
N TYR A 497 -35.09 -19.41 11.68
CA TYR A 497 -36.34 -18.74 12.00
C TYR A 497 -37.48 -19.16 11.08
N ALA A 498 -37.25 -19.22 9.77
CA ALA A 498 -38.23 -19.70 8.80
C ALA A 498 -38.63 -21.16 9.06
N GLU A 499 -37.66 -21.99 9.44
CA GLU A 499 -37.87 -23.40 9.83
C GLU A 499 -38.71 -23.52 11.09
N GLN A 500 -38.41 -22.72 12.11
CA GLN A 500 -39.11 -22.77 13.39
C GLN A 500 -40.52 -22.18 13.34
N SER A 501 -40.80 -21.26 12.41
CA SER A 501 -42.11 -20.61 12.25
C SER A 501 -43.28 -21.58 12.03
N ASN A 502 -43.02 -22.80 11.57
CA ASN A 502 -44.05 -23.82 11.34
C ASN A 502 -44.31 -24.73 12.56
N ASN A 503 -43.51 -24.66 13.63
CA ASN A 503 -43.67 -25.48 14.83
C ASN A 503 -44.53 -24.77 15.88
N GLU A 504 -45.57 -25.45 16.39
CA GLU A 504 -46.47 -24.95 17.44
C GLU A 504 -45.76 -24.81 18.80
N SER A 505 -44.95 -23.76 18.96
CA SER A 505 -44.33 -23.37 20.22
C SER A 505 -44.93 -22.07 20.74
N HIS A 506 -44.98 -21.90 22.06
CA HIS A 506 -45.53 -20.71 22.72
C HIS A 506 -44.88 -19.42 22.17
N PHE A 507 -45.72 -18.46 21.77
CA PHE A 507 -45.31 -17.22 21.10
C PHE A 507 -44.17 -16.47 21.82
N ASP A 508 -44.22 -16.42 23.15
CA ASP A 508 -43.25 -15.68 23.97
C ASP A 508 -41.86 -16.33 24.02
N GLU A 509 -41.73 -17.62 23.64
CA GLU A 509 -40.48 -18.39 23.71
C GLU A 509 -39.84 -18.65 22.35
N GLN A 510 -40.50 -18.31 21.24
CA GLN A 510 -40.05 -18.66 19.88
C GLN A 510 -38.64 -18.15 19.55
N ILE A 511 -38.33 -16.89 19.88
CA ILE A 511 -36.99 -16.31 19.68
C ILE A 511 -35.97 -16.91 20.65
N GLY A 512 -36.39 -17.29 21.86
CA GLY A 512 -35.55 -18.01 22.82
C GLY A 512 -35.12 -19.38 22.28
N VAL A 513 -36.06 -20.16 21.74
CA VAL A 513 -35.78 -21.46 21.12
C VAL A 513 -34.89 -21.29 19.88
N LEU A 514 -35.14 -20.27 19.05
CA LEU A 514 -34.29 -19.95 17.90
C LEU A 514 -32.84 -19.71 18.31
N LEU A 515 -32.62 -18.82 19.28
CA LEU A 515 -31.29 -18.47 19.73
C LEU A 515 -30.60 -19.63 20.47
N LYS A 516 -31.36 -20.48 21.16
CA LYS A 516 -30.88 -21.73 21.77
C LYS A 516 -30.34 -22.73 20.75
N LYS A 517 -30.97 -22.84 19.58
CA LYS A 517 -30.56 -23.76 18.49
C LYS A 517 -29.33 -23.25 17.74
N THR A 518 -29.36 -21.99 17.29
CA THR A 518 -28.37 -21.44 16.35
C THR A 518 -27.29 -20.59 17.02
N GLY A 519 -27.60 -19.93 18.15
CA GLY A 519 -26.74 -18.94 18.77
C GLY A 519 -25.38 -19.48 19.22
N LEU A 520 -25.30 -20.75 19.67
CA LEU A 520 -24.03 -21.36 20.07
C LEU A 520 -23.07 -21.56 18.88
N GLY A 521 -23.60 -21.99 17.72
CA GLY A 521 -22.79 -22.13 16.50
C GLY A 521 -22.32 -20.77 15.97
N MET A 522 -23.19 -19.77 16.04
CA MET A 522 -22.87 -18.38 15.65
C MET A 522 -21.77 -17.77 16.53
N LEU A 523 -21.87 -17.95 17.86
CA LEU A 523 -20.85 -17.52 18.82
C LEU A 523 -19.50 -18.19 18.52
N LEU A 524 -19.49 -19.51 18.33
CA LEU A 524 -18.25 -20.25 18.06
C LEU A 524 -17.58 -19.79 16.76
N SER A 525 -18.35 -19.69 15.67
CA SER A 525 -17.84 -19.20 14.37
C SER A 525 -17.28 -17.78 14.48
N SER A 526 -18.02 -16.87 15.12
CA SER A 526 -17.61 -15.47 15.22
C SER A 526 -16.43 -15.26 16.17
N LEU A 527 -16.37 -15.98 17.30
CA LEU A 527 -15.22 -15.94 18.20
C LEU A 527 -13.96 -16.54 17.55
N SER A 528 -14.13 -17.60 16.76
CA SER A 528 -13.03 -18.14 15.95
C SER A 528 -12.50 -17.09 14.97
N LYS A 529 -13.38 -16.39 14.24
CA LYS A 529 -12.99 -15.28 13.34
C LYS A 529 -12.22 -14.19 14.09
N VAL A 530 -12.74 -13.74 15.25
CA VAL A 530 -12.07 -12.73 16.09
C VAL A 530 -10.69 -13.18 16.53
N LEU A 531 -10.53 -14.43 16.98
CA LEU A 531 -9.24 -14.96 17.40
C LEU A 531 -8.25 -15.06 16.23
N THR A 532 -8.72 -15.47 15.04
CA THR A 532 -7.87 -15.54 13.84
C THR A 532 -7.33 -14.17 13.46
N PHE A 533 -8.16 -13.12 13.41
CA PHE A 533 -7.69 -11.77 13.10
C PHE A 533 -6.86 -11.15 14.23
N LEU A 534 -7.12 -11.51 15.49
CA LEU A 534 -6.29 -11.08 16.61
C LEU A 534 -4.87 -11.67 16.51
N VAL A 535 -4.73 -12.94 16.11
CA VAL A 535 -3.42 -13.55 15.84
C VAL A 535 -2.75 -12.91 14.63
N ALA A 536 -3.51 -12.58 13.57
CA ALA A 536 -2.99 -11.88 12.40
C ALA A 536 -2.44 -10.47 12.75
N ALA A 537 -2.94 -9.83 13.81
CA ALA A 537 -2.43 -8.55 14.30
C ALA A 537 -1.04 -8.62 14.96
N LEU A 538 -0.44 -9.81 15.09
CA LEU A 538 0.95 -9.98 15.53
C LEU A 538 1.97 -9.74 14.40
N VAL A 539 1.53 -9.65 13.14
CA VAL A 539 2.41 -9.33 12.01
C VAL A 539 3.00 -7.93 12.23
N PRO A 540 4.34 -7.76 12.15
CA PRO A 540 5.00 -6.52 12.56
C PRO A 540 4.94 -5.41 11.49
N ILE A 541 4.28 -5.66 10.34
CA ILE A 541 4.03 -4.67 9.29
C ILE A 541 2.81 -3.81 9.70
N PRO A 542 2.98 -2.49 9.97
CA PRO A 542 1.92 -1.65 10.54
C PRO A 542 0.64 -1.62 9.69
N ALA A 543 0.75 -1.55 8.36
CA ALA A 543 -0.43 -1.54 7.48
C ALA A 543 -1.33 -2.78 7.67
N LEU A 544 -0.73 -3.97 7.79
CA LEU A 544 -1.44 -5.24 7.96
C LEU A 544 -1.94 -5.44 9.39
N ARG A 545 -1.16 -4.96 10.37
CA ARG A 545 -1.53 -4.96 11.79
C ARG A 545 -2.78 -4.14 12.03
N VAL A 546 -2.79 -2.90 11.54
CA VAL A 546 -3.93 -1.99 11.60
C VAL A 546 -5.17 -2.57 10.93
N PHE A 547 -5.01 -3.12 9.71
CA PHE A 547 -6.09 -3.82 9.01
C PHE A 547 -6.69 -4.95 9.86
N SER A 548 -5.84 -5.80 10.44
CA SER A 548 -6.26 -6.94 11.27
C SER A 548 -6.96 -6.50 12.56
N LEU A 549 -6.47 -5.44 13.22
CA LEU A 549 -7.13 -4.85 14.39
C LEU A 549 -8.51 -4.28 14.05
N GLN A 550 -8.64 -3.57 12.93
CA GLN A 550 -9.92 -3.03 12.48
C GLN A 550 -10.93 -4.15 12.19
N VAL A 551 -10.54 -5.19 11.47
CA VAL A 551 -11.42 -6.34 11.17
C VAL A 551 -11.81 -7.09 12.44
N THR A 552 -10.92 -7.16 13.43
CA THR A 552 -11.21 -7.75 14.75
C THR A 552 -12.30 -6.97 15.48
N ILE A 553 -12.17 -5.64 15.57
CA ILE A 553 -13.18 -4.75 16.19
C ILE A 553 -14.51 -4.85 15.45
N LEU A 554 -14.49 -4.83 14.12
CA LEU A 554 -15.69 -4.96 13.29
C LEU A 554 -16.39 -6.30 13.51
N SER A 555 -15.63 -7.40 13.57
CA SER A 555 -16.17 -8.74 13.83
C SER A 555 -16.81 -8.85 15.22
N LEU A 556 -16.25 -8.18 16.23
CA LEU A 556 -16.83 -8.09 17.57
C LEU A 556 -18.15 -7.31 17.58
N PHE A 557 -18.20 -6.16 16.90
CA PHE A 557 -19.43 -5.38 16.73
C PHE A 557 -20.49 -6.17 15.98
N GLN A 558 -20.11 -6.88 14.92
CA GLN A 558 -21.00 -7.71 14.13
C GLN A 558 -21.55 -8.90 14.92
N LEU A 559 -20.73 -9.53 15.76
CA LEU A 559 -21.18 -10.55 16.72
C LEU A 559 -22.20 -9.99 17.69
N GLY A 560 -21.91 -8.83 18.31
CA GLY A 560 -22.82 -8.16 19.24
C GLY A 560 -24.16 -7.80 18.59
N THR A 561 -24.13 -7.16 17.42
CA THR A 561 -25.35 -6.78 16.70
C THR A 561 -26.17 -7.98 16.25
N MET A 562 -25.54 -9.03 15.71
CA MET A 562 -26.25 -10.23 15.27
C MET A 562 -26.81 -11.06 16.42
N LEU A 563 -26.20 -11.01 17.61
CA LEU A 563 -26.67 -11.75 18.77
C LEU A 563 -27.75 -11.00 19.55
N LEU A 564 -27.67 -9.67 19.60
CA LEU A 564 -28.53 -8.82 20.44
C LEU A 564 -29.63 -8.11 19.65
N VAL A 565 -29.29 -7.50 18.51
CA VAL A 565 -30.18 -6.58 17.79
C VAL A 565 -30.99 -7.30 16.72
N PHE A 566 -30.36 -8.19 15.96
CA PHE A 566 -31.05 -8.92 14.88
C PHE A 566 -32.21 -9.80 15.39
N PRO A 567 -32.12 -10.52 16.53
CA PRO A 567 -33.26 -11.25 17.08
C PRO A 567 -34.42 -10.33 17.53
N ALA A 568 -34.14 -9.07 17.89
CA ALA A 568 -35.19 -8.09 18.16
C ALA A 568 -35.93 -7.68 16.87
N VAL A 569 -35.21 -7.56 15.74
CA VAL A 569 -35.83 -7.37 14.41
C VAL A 569 -36.72 -8.57 14.05
N LEU A 570 -36.24 -9.80 14.28
CA LEU A 570 -37.04 -11.02 14.08
C LEU A 570 -38.29 -11.07 15.00
N SER A 571 -38.18 -10.59 16.24
CA SER A 571 -39.34 -10.46 17.15
C SER A 571 -40.41 -9.51 16.62
N LEU A 572 -40.00 -8.38 16.01
CA LEU A 572 -40.93 -7.45 15.36
C LEU A 572 -41.57 -8.08 14.12
N ASP A 573 -40.81 -8.84 13.33
CA ASP A 573 -41.34 -9.58 12.20
C ASP A 573 -42.37 -10.65 12.63
N LEU A 574 -42.11 -11.37 13.73
CA LEU A 574 -43.08 -12.30 14.33
C LEU A 574 -44.40 -11.61 14.71
N LYS A 575 -44.31 -10.44 15.34
CA LYS A 575 -45.49 -9.62 15.69
C LYS A 575 -46.25 -9.19 14.44
N ARG A 576 -45.54 -8.79 13.37
CA ARG A 576 -46.12 -8.45 12.06
C ARG A 576 -46.87 -9.63 11.44
N ARG A 577 -46.24 -10.80 11.36
CA ARG A 577 -46.88 -12.02 10.79
C ARG A 577 -48.13 -12.43 11.55
N ARG A 578 -48.10 -12.36 12.89
CA ARG A 578 -49.28 -12.65 13.72
C ARG A 578 -50.43 -11.67 13.47
N SER A 579 -50.14 -10.42 13.15
CA SER A 579 -51.15 -9.42 12.78
C SER A 579 -51.70 -9.57 11.36
N GLY A 580 -51.23 -10.57 10.59
CA GLY A 580 -51.72 -10.86 9.24
C GLY A 580 -51.36 -9.79 8.20
N ARG A 581 -50.24 -9.09 8.37
CA ARG A 581 -49.80 -7.99 7.49
C ARG A 581 -48.77 -8.46 6.47
N SER A 582 -48.94 -8.07 5.21
CA SER A 582 -48.00 -8.33 4.11
C SER A 582 -46.64 -7.63 4.31
N ASP A 583 -45.60 -8.13 3.65
CA ASP A 583 -44.18 -7.75 3.88
C ASP A 583 -43.68 -6.51 3.11
N VAL A 584 -44.49 -6.00 2.17
CA VAL A 584 -44.10 -4.89 1.29
C VAL A 584 -44.50 -3.55 1.90
N LEU A 585 -43.50 -2.71 2.24
CA LEU A 585 -43.62 -1.28 2.59
C LEU A 585 -44.83 -0.92 3.50
N CYS A 586 -44.84 -1.56 4.67
CA CYS A 586 -45.43 -1.19 5.97
C CYS A 586 -46.73 -0.37 6.15
N CYS A 587 -47.46 0.16 5.16
CA CYS A 587 -48.63 1.03 5.46
C CYS A 587 -49.85 1.00 4.49
N CYS A 588 -49.80 0.45 3.27
CA CYS A 588 -50.86 0.79 2.28
C CYS A 588 -51.83 -0.32 1.83
N LEU A 589 -51.67 -1.60 2.22
CA LEU A 589 -52.54 -2.68 1.72
C LEU A 589 -53.00 -3.64 2.83
N PRO A 590 -54.29 -3.62 3.24
CA PRO A 590 -54.88 -4.68 4.06
C PRO A 590 -55.02 -5.98 3.24
N SER A 591 -54.99 -7.12 3.94
CA SER A 591 -55.14 -8.47 3.36
C SER A 591 -56.39 -8.58 2.48
N PRO A 592 -56.34 -9.29 1.32
CA PRO A 592 -57.55 -9.81 0.70
C PRO A 592 -58.21 -10.76 1.70
N THR A 593 -59.47 -10.50 2.05
CA THR A 593 -60.30 -11.38 2.88
C THR A 593 -60.54 -12.70 2.18
N THR A 594 -60.07 -13.81 2.74
CA THR A 594 -60.67 -15.13 2.51
C THR A 594 -61.61 -15.47 3.69
N PRO A 595 -62.82 -15.99 3.43
CA PRO A 595 -63.86 -16.10 4.45
C PRO A 595 -63.53 -17.19 5.46
N ARG A 596 -63.62 -16.82 6.74
CA ARG A 596 -63.39 -17.63 7.92
C ARG A 596 -64.52 -18.67 8.06
N LYS A 597 -64.24 -19.97 7.93
CA LYS A 597 -65.18 -21.02 8.36
C LYS A 597 -65.28 -20.97 9.89
N HIS A 598 -66.49 -20.71 10.39
CA HIS A 598 -66.85 -20.79 11.81
C HIS A 598 -66.64 -22.22 12.32
N GLN A 599 -65.74 -22.41 13.29
CA GLN A 599 -65.78 -23.56 14.19
C GLN A 599 -66.52 -23.14 15.46
N THR A 600 -67.67 -23.76 15.67
CA THR A 600 -68.54 -23.62 16.83
C THR A 600 -67.82 -24.17 18.07
N SER A 601 -67.85 -23.39 19.16
CA SER A 601 -67.29 -23.77 20.45
C SER A 601 -68.18 -24.83 21.12
N GLU A 602 -67.68 -26.05 21.29
CA GLU A 602 -68.23 -26.99 22.27
C GLU A 602 -67.53 -26.79 23.62
N LYS A 603 -68.31 -26.44 24.65
CA LYS A 603 -67.91 -26.38 26.05
C LYS A 603 -67.69 -27.80 26.58
N LEU A 604 -66.49 -28.13 27.01
CA LEU A 604 -66.21 -29.38 27.73
C LEU A 604 -66.42 -29.17 29.24
N GLN A 605 -67.41 -29.88 29.81
CA GLN A 605 -67.72 -29.91 31.24
C GLN A 605 -66.70 -30.76 32.02
N THR A 606 -66.28 -30.26 33.18
CA THR A 606 -65.42 -30.97 34.14
C THR A 606 -66.28 -31.78 35.12
N ILE A 607 -66.12 -33.11 35.17
CA ILE A 607 -66.66 -33.96 36.24
C ILE A 607 -65.48 -34.51 37.05
N THR A 608 -65.47 -34.22 38.34
CA THR A 608 -64.47 -34.68 39.32
C THR A 608 -64.95 -35.97 39.98
N ARG A 609 -64.07 -36.98 40.10
CA ARG A 609 -64.19 -38.05 41.12
C ARG A 609 -62.83 -38.27 41.78
N ALA A 610 -62.85 -38.38 43.11
CA ALA A 610 -61.70 -38.39 44.01
C ALA A 610 -61.38 -39.80 44.56
N LEU A 611 -60.08 -40.08 44.87
CA LEU A 611 -59.50 -40.83 46.04
C LEU A 611 -57.99 -41.21 45.79
N PRO A 612 -57.15 -41.55 46.81
CA PRO A 612 -55.87 -40.86 47.13
C PRO A 612 -54.61 -41.80 47.12
N PRO A 613 -53.51 -41.52 47.85
CA PRO A 613 -52.35 -40.70 47.46
C PRO A 613 -51.08 -41.55 47.20
N ASP A 614 -50.41 -41.35 46.07
CA ASP A 614 -48.92 -41.27 45.97
C ASP A 614 -48.47 -41.20 44.50
N ARG A 615 -47.38 -40.49 44.27
CA ARG A 615 -46.69 -40.18 42.98
C ARG A 615 -47.28 -39.06 42.14
N GLN A 616 -46.59 -37.91 42.21
CA GLN A 616 -46.65 -36.84 41.22
C GLN A 616 -45.83 -37.21 39.97
N GLN A 617 -46.49 -37.34 38.82
CA GLN A 617 -46.17 -36.66 37.55
C GLN A 617 -47.11 -37.18 36.45
N THR A 618 -47.96 -36.29 35.96
CA THR A 618 -49.09 -36.53 35.06
C THR A 618 -48.65 -36.70 33.60
N VAL A 619 -49.03 -37.82 32.98
CA VAL A 619 -49.08 -38.00 31.52
C VAL A 619 -50.55 -38.09 31.15
N THR A 620 -51.05 -37.13 30.38
CA THR A 620 -52.40 -37.21 29.79
C THR A 620 -52.29 -37.68 28.34
N SER A 621 -52.60 -38.95 28.10
CA SER A 621 -52.97 -39.48 26.78
C SER A 621 -54.49 -39.62 26.72
N VAL A 622 -55.14 -39.01 25.72
CA VAL A 622 -56.56 -39.22 25.44
C VAL A 622 -56.68 -40.25 24.32
N VAL A 623 -57.30 -41.39 24.63
CA VAL A 623 -57.74 -42.43 23.68
C VAL A 623 -59.21 -42.17 23.36
N ALA A 624 -59.58 -42.19 22.08
CA ALA A 624 -60.97 -42.12 21.63
C ALA A 624 -61.50 -43.52 21.25
N PRO A 625 -62.80 -43.83 21.50
CA PRO A 625 -63.40 -45.14 21.23
C PRO A 625 -63.96 -45.29 19.79
N PRO A 626 -64.28 -46.52 19.34
CA PRO A 626 -64.58 -46.82 17.94
C PRO A 626 -66.08 -46.83 17.62
N SER A 627 -66.45 -46.49 16.38
CA SER A 627 -67.75 -46.89 15.81
C SER A 627 -67.70 -46.99 14.28
N ALA A 628 -68.24 -48.10 13.81
CA ALA A 628 -68.20 -48.64 12.46
C ALA A 628 -69.29 -48.07 11.53
N THR A 629 -69.06 -48.16 10.21
CA THR A 629 -70.00 -48.75 9.23
C THR A 629 -69.25 -49.10 7.93
N ALA A 630 -69.67 -50.21 7.31
CA ALA A 630 -69.01 -50.96 6.24
C ALA A 630 -69.40 -50.52 4.82
N SER A 631 -68.54 -50.83 3.84
CA SER A 631 -68.93 -51.43 2.54
C SER A 631 -67.69 -51.92 1.77
N ASP A 632 -67.83 -53.10 1.18
CA ASP A 632 -66.84 -53.96 0.53
C ASP A 632 -66.15 -53.41 -0.74
N GLY A 633 -65.01 -54.02 -1.07
CA GLY A 633 -64.36 -53.92 -2.38
C GLY A 633 -62.94 -54.49 -2.42
N TRP A 634 -62.83 -55.79 -2.70
CA TRP A 634 -61.56 -56.50 -2.97
C TRP A 634 -60.90 -56.04 -4.29
N GLY A 635 -59.57 -55.87 -4.27
CA GLY A 635 -58.73 -56.05 -5.45
C GLY A 635 -57.60 -55.02 -5.62
N GLY A 636 -56.36 -55.49 -5.62
CA GLY A 636 -55.32 -54.92 -6.48
C GLY A 636 -54.10 -54.29 -5.79
N SER A 637 -52.97 -55.01 -5.92
CA SER A 637 -51.59 -54.50 -6.04
C SER A 637 -50.97 -53.67 -4.93
N THR A 638 -50.15 -54.36 -4.14
CA THR A 638 -48.82 -53.91 -3.69
C THR A 638 -48.11 -53.04 -4.72
N HIS A 639 -47.97 -51.74 -4.45
CA HIS A 639 -46.78 -50.91 -4.71
C HIS A 639 -47.04 -49.51 -4.15
N GLU A 640 -45.98 -48.91 -3.59
CA GLU A 640 -45.89 -47.50 -3.18
C GLU A 640 -46.59 -47.04 -1.89
N LEU A 641 -45.82 -47.01 -0.79
CA LEU A 641 -45.84 -45.94 0.22
C LEU A 641 -44.62 -46.10 1.15
N LEU A 642 -43.43 -46.03 0.55
CA LEU A 642 -42.17 -45.85 1.27
C LEU A 642 -41.83 -44.36 1.28
N ASP A 643 -42.57 -43.57 2.06
CA ASP A 643 -42.20 -42.17 2.28
C ASP A 643 -41.11 -42.11 3.37
N LYS A 644 -39.88 -41.86 2.90
CA LYS A 644 -38.63 -41.71 3.66
C LYS A 644 -38.30 -40.20 3.84
N PRO A 645 -37.31 -39.86 4.70
CA PRO A 645 -37.41 -38.88 5.77
C PRO A 645 -37.43 -37.40 5.33
N LYS A 646 -38.15 -36.58 6.11
CA LYS A 646 -38.07 -35.12 6.08
C LYS A 646 -36.66 -34.66 6.46
N SER A 647 -36.00 -33.95 5.55
CA SER A 647 -34.67 -33.38 5.76
C SER A 647 -34.74 -31.86 5.66
N LEU A 648 -33.84 -31.20 6.41
CA LEU A 648 -33.58 -29.75 6.55
C LEU A 648 -34.06 -28.83 5.41
N MET A 649 -33.94 -29.27 4.16
CA MET A 649 -34.29 -28.53 2.96
C MET A 649 -35.80 -28.44 2.67
N GLU A 650 -36.66 -28.71 3.64
CA GLU A 650 -38.12 -28.68 3.47
C GLU A 650 -38.72 -27.31 3.85
N SER A 651 -37.99 -26.48 4.58
CA SER A 651 -38.50 -25.17 5.02
C SER A 651 -38.22 -24.02 4.04
N LEU A 652 -37.24 -24.13 3.13
CA LEU A 652 -36.66 -22.97 2.44
C LEU A 652 -37.47 -22.40 1.28
N VAL A 653 -38.24 -23.20 0.53
CA VAL A 653 -38.75 -22.75 -0.77
C VAL A 653 -40.18 -23.26 -0.95
N GLY A 654 -41.15 -22.33 -1.06
CA GLY A 654 -42.49 -22.69 -1.51
C GLY A 654 -42.43 -23.45 -2.83
N ASP A 655 -43.25 -24.49 -2.95
CA ASP A 655 -43.48 -25.38 -4.10
C ASP A 655 -42.82 -24.97 -5.43
N ASN A 656 -41.50 -25.07 -5.50
CA ASN A 656 -40.73 -25.05 -6.74
C ASN A 656 -39.98 -26.39 -6.81
N CYS A 657 -40.57 -27.34 -7.54
CA CYS A 657 -40.15 -28.72 -7.72
C CYS A 657 -38.66 -28.96 -8.04
N GLY A 658 -37.91 -27.97 -8.53
CA GLY A 658 -36.53 -28.15 -9.01
C GLY A 658 -35.47 -28.34 -7.91
N TRP A 659 -35.51 -27.55 -6.83
CA TRP A 659 -34.45 -27.57 -5.81
C TRP A 659 -34.65 -28.66 -4.74
N ARG A 660 -35.90 -29.08 -4.51
CA ARG A 660 -36.26 -30.23 -3.64
C ARG A 660 -35.65 -31.53 -4.16
N GLY A 661 -35.74 -31.74 -5.48
CA GLY A 661 -35.10 -32.87 -6.15
C GLY A 661 -33.59 -32.81 -6.05
N PHE A 662 -32.99 -31.62 -6.21
CA PHE A 662 -31.55 -31.45 -6.22
C PHE A 662 -30.87 -31.85 -4.91
N GLY A 663 -31.33 -31.39 -3.74
CA GLY A 663 -30.67 -31.75 -2.47
C GLY A 663 -30.87 -33.22 -2.06
N SER A 664 -32.04 -33.79 -2.33
CA SER A 664 -32.28 -35.23 -2.15
C SER A 664 -31.38 -36.06 -3.07
N TRP A 665 -31.33 -35.69 -4.36
CA TRP A 665 -30.45 -36.30 -5.36
C TRP A 665 -28.97 -36.15 -4.98
N TYR A 666 -28.53 -34.95 -4.58
CA TYR A 666 -27.16 -34.65 -4.19
C TYR A 666 -26.75 -35.45 -2.94
N SER A 667 -27.62 -35.55 -1.94
CA SER A 667 -27.35 -36.37 -0.74
C SER A 667 -27.24 -37.85 -1.09
N HIS A 668 -28.14 -38.40 -1.92
CA HIS A 668 -28.07 -39.80 -2.35
C HIS A 668 -26.81 -40.07 -3.19
N TYR A 669 -26.45 -39.12 -4.06
CA TYR A 669 -25.24 -39.19 -4.89
C TYR A 669 -23.96 -39.16 -4.04
N LEU A 670 -23.85 -38.22 -3.09
CA LEU A 670 -22.70 -38.09 -2.19
C LEU A 670 -22.57 -39.27 -1.20
N LEU A 671 -23.70 -39.87 -0.80
CA LEU A 671 -23.70 -41.02 0.11
C LEU A 671 -23.23 -42.31 -0.56
N SER A 672 -23.26 -42.39 -1.89
CA SER A 672 -22.84 -43.57 -2.62
C SER A 672 -21.32 -43.85 -2.44
N PRO A 673 -20.92 -45.09 -2.10
CA PRO A 673 -19.51 -45.45 -1.85
C PRO A 673 -18.53 -45.07 -2.98
N PRO A 674 -18.82 -45.28 -4.29
CA PRO A 674 -17.88 -44.94 -5.34
C PRO A 674 -17.66 -43.43 -5.44
N VAL A 675 -18.71 -42.62 -5.26
CA VAL A 675 -18.60 -41.15 -5.30
C VAL A 675 -17.78 -40.63 -4.11
N LYS A 676 -17.92 -41.22 -2.91
CA LYS A 676 -17.07 -40.87 -1.77
C LYS A 676 -15.60 -41.14 -2.04
N PHE A 677 -15.29 -42.30 -2.60
CA PHE A 677 -13.91 -42.66 -2.94
C PHE A 677 -13.33 -41.67 -3.96
N VAL A 678 -14.07 -41.39 -5.04
CA VAL A 678 -13.66 -40.41 -6.05
C VAL A 678 -13.48 -39.01 -5.47
N ALA A 679 -14.40 -38.56 -4.60
CA ALA A 679 -14.31 -37.25 -3.96
C ALA A 679 -13.08 -37.13 -3.05
N VAL A 680 -12.78 -38.16 -2.25
CA VAL A 680 -11.59 -38.17 -1.39
C VAL A 680 -10.31 -38.21 -2.22
N VAL A 681 -10.24 -39.03 -3.26
CA VAL A 681 -9.09 -39.07 -4.19
C VAL A 681 -8.92 -37.74 -4.89
N SER A 682 -10.01 -37.08 -5.31
CA SER A 682 -9.96 -35.75 -5.91
C SER A 682 -9.47 -34.68 -4.93
N MET A 683 -9.92 -34.68 -3.67
CA MET A 683 -9.41 -33.76 -2.65
C MET A 683 -7.93 -34.01 -2.32
N LEU A 684 -7.51 -35.28 -2.27
CA LEU A 684 -6.10 -35.64 -2.09
C LEU A 684 -5.25 -35.16 -3.26
N ALA A 685 -5.72 -35.36 -4.50
CA ALA A 685 -5.04 -34.84 -5.69
C ALA A 685 -4.96 -33.30 -5.65
N ALA A 686 -6.04 -32.61 -5.30
CA ALA A 686 -6.05 -31.16 -5.13
C ALA A 686 -5.10 -30.68 -4.01
N LEU A 687 -4.96 -31.46 -2.92
CA LEU A 687 -4.02 -31.16 -1.85
C LEU A 687 -2.57 -31.34 -2.32
N VAL A 688 -2.27 -32.41 -3.05
CA VAL A 688 -0.94 -32.64 -3.63
C VAL A 688 -0.57 -31.54 -4.62
N THR A 689 -1.50 -31.13 -5.51
CA THR A 689 -1.24 -30.02 -6.45
C THR A 689 -1.09 -28.69 -5.72
N SER A 690 -1.83 -28.46 -4.64
CA SER A 690 -1.67 -27.26 -3.81
C SER A 690 -0.31 -27.21 -3.12
N VAL A 691 0.14 -28.32 -2.52
CA VAL A 691 1.48 -28.43 -1.89
C VAL A 691 2.59 -28.23 -2.93
N TRP A 692 2.43 -28.78 -4.13
CA TRP A 692 3.34 -28.52 -5.24
C TRP A 692 3.29 -27.06 -5.74
N GLY A 693 2.13 -26.41 -5.68
CA GLY A 693 2.01 -24.97 -5.95
C GLY A 693 2.77 -24.12 -4.94
N VAL A 694 2.75 -24.50 -3.66
CA VAL A 694 3.49 -23.80 -2.60
C VAL A 694 5.00 -23.83 -2.84
N THR A 695 5.56 -24.90 -3.42
CA THR A 695 7.00 -24.94 -3.74
C THR A 695 7.41 -24.04 -4.91
N LYS A 696 6.44 -23.44 -5.61
CA LYS A 696 6.65 -22.48 -6.70
C LYS A 696 6.34 -21.04 -6.31
N LEU A 697 5.97 -20.79 -5.06
CA LEU A 697 5.71 -19.43 -4.59
C LEU A 697 7.02 -18.65 -4.56
N THR A 698 7.05 -17.50 -5.22
CA THR A 698 8.16 -16.54 -5.15
C THR A 698 7.85 -15.51 -4.07
N ASP A 699 8.83 -15.22 -3.22
CA ASP A 699 8.73 -14.17 -2.22
C ASP A 699 8.97 -12.80 -2.88
N GLY A 700 8.08 -11.84 -2.63
CA GLY A 700 8.23 -10.47 -3.12
C GLY A 700 6.88 -9.83 -3.45
N LEU A 701 6.82 -8.50 -3.28
CA LEU A 701 5.76 -7.65 -3.82
C LEU A 701 6.47 -6.48 -4.49
N ASP A 702 6.38 -6.41 -5.81
CA ASP A 702 7.00 -5.32 -6.56
C ASP A 702 6.08 -4.10 -6.56
N LEU A 703 6.67 -2.90 -6.61
CA LEU A 703 5.91 -1.66 -6.65
C LEU A 703 5.01 -1.57 -7.89
N THR A 704 5.38 -2.25 -8.98
CA THR A 704 4.59 -2.38 -10.22
C THR A 704 3.22 -3.03 -10.01
N ASP A 705 3.08 -3.89 -8.99
CA ASP A 705 1.81 -4.58 -8.70
C ASP A 705 0.80 -3.66 -8.00
N ILE A 706 1.29 -2.60 -7.37
CA ILE A 706 0.46 -1.59 -6.69
C ILE A 706 -0.06 -0.57 -7.70
N VAL A 707 0.72 -0.22 -8.73
CA VAL A 707 0.36 0.80 -9.72
C VAL A 707 -0.61 0.24 -10.77
N PRO A 708 -1.66 0.99 -11.21
CA PRO A 708 -2.62 0.45 -12.17
C PRO A 708 -1.97 0.11 -13.52
N TYR A 709 -2.33 -1.04 -14.08
CA TYR A 709 -1.89 -1.44 -15.41
C TYR A 709 -2.32 -0.43 -16.49
N GLY A 710 -1.45 -0.21 -17.48
CA GLY A 710 -1.68 0.72 -18.59
C GLY A 710 -1.41 2.20 -18.28
N THR A 711 -0.89 2.52 -17.10
CA THR A 711 -0.43 3.88 -16.76
C THR A 711 1.03 4.09 -17.14
N THR A 712 1.42 5.34 -17.40
CA THR A 712 2.81 5.72 -17.70
C THR A 712 3.78 5.37 -16.57
N GLU A 713 3.29 5.45 -15.33
CA GLU A 713 4.04 5.20 -14.11
C GLU A 713 4.29 3.70 -13.91
N ASN A 714 3.33 2.83 -14.26
CA ASN A 714 3.58 1.40 -14.27
C ASN A 714 4.64 1.02 -15.32
N SER A 715 4.54 1.58 -16.53
CA SER A 715 5.56 1.36 -17.58
C SER A 715 6.94 1.88 -17.16
N PHE A 716 7.01 3.02 -16.47
CA PHE A 716 8.24 3.53 -15.87
C PHE A 716 8.84 2.53 -14.88
N LEU A 717 8.06 2.10 -13.88
CA LEU A 717 8.54 1.20 -12.82
C LEU A 717 8.94 -0.17 -13.39
N ALA A 718 8.21 -0.66 -14.38
CA ALA A 718 8.58 -1.88 -15.09
C ALA A 718 9.90 -1.73 -15.86
N ALA A 719 10.14 -0.58 -16.49
CA ALA A 719 11.40 -0.28 -17.16
C ALA A 719 12.55 -0.13 -16.14
N GLN A 720 12.31 0.57 -15.03
CA GLN A 720 13.29 0.73 -13.94
C GLN A 720 13.67 -0.62 -13.33
N GLY A 721 12.70 -1.43 -12.91
CA GLY A 721 12.96 -2.76 -12.32
C GLY A 721 13.65 -3.72 -13.29
N ARG A 722 13.38 -3.60 -14.61
CA ARG A 722 13.99 -4.44 -15.64
C ARG A 722 15.42 -4.03 -16.00
N TYR A 723 15.69 -2.73 -16.09
CA TYR A 723 16.94 -2.21 -16.67
C TYR A 723 17.87 -1.53 -15.67
N PHE A 724 17.34 -0.99 -14.57
CA PHE A 724 18.05 -0.16 -13.59
C PHE A 724 17.78 -0.66 -12.16
N GLY A 725 18.19 -1.90 -11.87
CA GLY A 725 18.00 -2.55 -10.57
C GLY A 725 19.05 -2.18 -9.50
N PHE A 726 19.52 -0.94 -9.46
CA PHE A 726 20.48 -0.47 -8.44
C PHE A 726 19.79 0.47 -7.44
N TYR A 727 20.38 0.57 -6.25
CA TYR A 727 19.88 1.43 -5.17
C TYR A 727 21.05 2.17 -4.53
N ASN A 728 20.79 3.40 -4.07
CA ASN A 728 21.76 4.14 -3.29
C ASN A 728 21.78 3.59 -1.86
N MET A 729 22.99 3.38 -1.32
CA MET A 729 23.20 2.94 0.05
C MET A 729 24.18 3.89 0.73
N TYR A 730 23.79 4.39 1.90
CA TYR A 730 24.64 5.25 2.73
C TYR A 730 24.97 4.51 4.02
N ALA A 731 26.25 4.21 4.22
CA ALA A 731 26.74 3.61 5.46
C ALA A 731 27.10 4.72 6.44
N VAL A 732 26.32 4.85 7.52
CA VAL A 732 26.49 5.90 8.53
C VAL A 732 27.06 5.31 9.81
N THR A 733 28.06 5.99 10.39
CA THR A 733 28.68 5.63 11.67
C THR A 733 27.88 6.16 12.87
N GLY A 734 27.86 5.42 13.98
CA GLY A 734 27.18 5.79 15.21
C GLY A 734 27.86 6.94 15.99
N ARG A 735 27.14 7.54 16.96
CA ARG A 735 27.62 8.65 17.78
C ARG A 735 28.82 8.31 18.68
N ASP A 736 28.94 7.06 19.10
CA ASP A 736 29.96 6.63 20.07
C ASP A 736 31.31 6.27 19.42
N PHE A 737 31.52 6.64 18.15
CA PHE A 737 32.74 6.33 17.43
C PHE A 737 33.82 7.40 17.60
N GLU A 738 34.96 7.04 18.19
CA GLU A 738 36.12 7.92 18.29
C GLU A 738 36.90 7.98 16.96
N TYR A 739 36.62 8.98 16.14
CA TYR A 739 37.26 9.17 14.83
C TYR A 739 38.79 9.34 14.88
N PRO A 740 39.40 10.12 15.80
CA PRO A 740 40.85 10.36 15.75
C PRO A 740 41.69 9.10 16.00
N THR A 741 41.25 8.21 16.89
CA THR A 741 41.99 7.01 17.32
C THR A 741 41.74 5.81 16.40
N ASN A 742 40.53 5.69 15.85
CA ASN A 742 40.08 4.50 15.13
C ASN A 742 40.01 4.65 13.60
N GLN A 743 40.79 5.55 13.00
CA GLN A 743 40.79 5.79 11.55
C GLN A 743 41.04 4.52 10.71
N ARG A 744 41.90 3.63 11.19
CA ARG A 744 42.20 2.35 10.53
C ARG A 744 40.95 1.49 10.37
N LEU A 745 40.05 1.48 11.36
CA LEU A 745 38.81 0.72 11.29
C LEU A 745 37.88 1.24 10.19
N LEU A 746 37.87 2.56 9.94
CA LEU A 746 37.08 3.14 8.84
C LEU A 746 37.59 2.69 7.47
N TYR A 747 38.91 2.63 7.28
CA TYR A 747 39.48 2.09 6.04
C TYR A 747 39.16 0.60 5.89
N GLU A 748 39.35 -0.20 6.94
CA GLU A 748 39.00 -1.63 6.91
C GLU A 748 37.51 -1.87 6.65
N TYR A 749 36.63 -1.03 7.21
CA TYR A 749 35.19 -1.06 6.97
C TYR A 749 34.85 -0.71 5.52
N HIS A 750 35.44 0.34 4.97
CA HIS A 750 35.24 0.73 3.58
C HIS A 750 35.76 -0.35 2.61
N GLU A 751 36.97 -0.86 2.82
CA GLU A 751 37.55 -1.93 1.99
C GLU A 751 36.77 -3.25 2.07
N ALA A 752 36.09 -3.53 3.18
CA ALA A 752 35.25 -4.72 3.31
C ALA A 752 34.13 -4.75 2.24
N PHE A 753 33.66 -3.59 1.77
CA PHE A 753 32.66 -3.50 0.70
C PHE A 753 33.20 -3.99 -0.66
N MET A 754 34.51 -4.09 -0.87
CA MET A 754 35.07 -4.68 -2.09
C MET A 754 34.66 -6.15 -2.28
N ARG A 755 34.40 -6.86 -1.16
CA ARG A 755 33.99 -8.27 -1.15
C ARG A 755 32.52 -8.47 -1.51
N VAL A 756 31.71 -7.41 -1.42
CA VAL A 756 30.28 -7.46 -1.74
C VAL A 756 30.14 -7.39 -3.26
N GLN A 757 29.54 -8.42 -3.86
CA GLN A 757 29.45 -8.54 -5.33
C GLN A 757 28.52 -7.51 -5.96
N ASN A 758 27.51 -7.05 -5.22
CA ASN A 758 26.46 -6.15 -5.71
C ASN A 758 26.75 -4.66 -5.49
N VAL A 759 27.99 -4.30 -5.12
CA VAL A 759 28.43 -2.90 -5.03
C VAL A 759 29.05 -2.52 -6.36
N ILE A 760 28.57 -1.43 -6.96
CA ILE A 760 29.12 -0.88 -8.20
C ILE A 760 30.54 -0.36 -7.92
N LYS A 761 31.49 -0.79 -8.74
CA LYS A 761 32.91 -0.43 -8.63
C LYS A 761 33.25 0.54 -9.76
N ASN A 762 34.28 1.36 -9.54
CA ASN A 762 34.82 2.24 -10.56
C ASN A 762 35.54 1.44 -11.66
N ASP A 763 35.90 2.09 -12.77
CA ASP A 763 36.56 1.47 -13.92
C ASP A 763 37.89 0.78 -13.56
N ASN A 764 38.56 1.25 -12.51
CA ASN A 764 39.79 0.67 -11.98
C ASN A 764 39.56 -0.59 -11.10
N GLY A 765 38.30 -1.01 -10.91
CA GLY A 765 37.89 -2.10 -10.04
C GLY A 765 37.90 -1.75 -8.54
N GLY A 766 38.20 -0.50 -8.19
CA GLY A 766 38.18 0.02 -6.82
C GLY A 766 36.82 0.58 -6.40
N LEU A 767 36.71 0.90 -5.12
CA LEU A 767 35.54 1.62 -4.58
C LEU A 767 35.68 3.13 -4.80
N PRO A 768 34.55 3.87 -4.82
CA PRO A 768 34.58 5.33 -4.76
C PRO A 768 35.34 5.81 -3.52
N GLU A 769 36.18 6.84 -3.68
CA GLU A 769 36.90 7.42 -2.55
C GLU A 769 35.92 8.03 -1.53
N PHE A 770 36.14 7.75 -0.25
CA PHE A 770 35.36 8.32 0.85
C PHE A 770 36.10 9.52 1.47
N TRP A 771 35.35 10.31 2.26
CA TRP A 771 35.80 11.61 2.79
C TRP A 771 37.17 11.59 3.49
N LEU A 772 37.51 10.53 4.23
CA LEU A 772 38.79 10.47 4.96
C LEU A 772 39.98 10.29 4.03
N GLY A 773 39.81 9.52 2.94
CA GLY A 773 40.82 9.41 1.88
C GLY A 773 41.11 10.77 1.26
N LEU A 774 40.04 11.48 0.87
CA LEU A 774 40.12 12.84 0.32
C LEU A 774 40.75 13.83 1.30
N PHE A 775 40.37 13.76 2.58
CA PHE A 775 40.91 14.63 3.63
C PHE A 775 42.40 14.40 3.89
N ARG A 776 42.83 13.13 3.98
CA ARG A 776 44.24 12.76 4.13
C ARG A 776 45.07 13.26 2.95
N ASP A 777 44.59 13.04 1.72
CA ASP A 777 45.33 13.41 0.52
C ASP A 777 45.42 14.93 0.37
N TRP A 778 44.40 15.67 0.83
CA TRP A 778 44.45 17.12 0.98
C TRP A 778 45.53 17.56 1.99
N LEU A 779 45.61 16.94 3.17
CA LEU A 779 46.65 17.22 4.17
C LEU A 779 48.07 16.91 3.65
N ILE A 780 48.26 15.81 2.92
CA ILE A 780 49.53 15.48 2.27
C ILE A 780 49.91 16.58 1.25
N GLY A 781 48.92 17.12 0.52
CA GLY A 781 49.11 18.26 -0.37
C GLY A 781 49.61 19.50 0.38
N LEU A 782 48.99 19.82 1.52
CA LEU A 782 49.41 20.94 2.39
C LEU A 782 50.83 20.75 2.95
N GLN A 783 51.17 19.55 3.42
CA GLN A 783 52.51 19.24 3.92
C GLN A 783 53.58 19.47 2.84
N LYS A 784 53.35 18.98 1.61
CA LYS A 784 54.27 19.20 0.49
C LYS A 784 54.44 20.68 0.14
N ALA A 785 53.37 21.48 0.25
CA ALA A 785 53.43 22.91 0.03
C ALA A 785 54.26 23.61 1.12
N PHE A 786 54.07 23.21 2.39
CA PHE A 786 54.87 23.68 3.51
C PHE A 786 56.35 23.33 3.37
N ASP A 787 56.69 22.08 3.09
CA ASP A 787 58.08 21.63 2.97
C ASP A 787 58.84 22.40 1.89
N ARG A 788 58.17 22.68 0.76
CA ARG A 788 58.71 23.50 -0.32
C ARG A 788 58.95 24.94 0.11
N ASP A 789 57.98 25.56 0.79
CA ASP A 789 58.08 26.95 1.24
C ASP A 789 59.10 27.11 2.38
N TRP A 790 59.25 26.10 3.22
CA TRP A 790 60.29 26.01 4.25
C TRP A 790 61.68 25.89 3.63
N GLN A 791 61.86 24.99 2.65
CA GLN A 791 63.12 24.85 1.91
C GLN A 791 63.53 26.13 1.17
N ASN A 792 62.55 26.85 0.63
CA ASN A 792 62.76 28.13 -0.06
C ASN A 792 62.96 29.32 0.92
N GLY A 793 62.85 29.10 2.23
CA GLY A 793 62.98 30.16 3.25
C GLY A 793 61.81 31.15 3.27
N CYS A 794 60.67 30.82 2.67
CA CYS A 794 59.47 31.65 2.68
C CYS A 794 58.72 31.59 4.02
N ILE A 795 58.88 30.50 4.77
CA ILE A 795 58.32 30.31 6.11
C ILE A 795 59.46 30.01 7.07
N VAL A 796 59.46 30.69 8.21
CA VAL A 796 60.41 30.48 9.31
C VAL A 796 59.65 30.18 10.61
N GLN A 797 60.38 29.83 11.67
CA GLN A 797 59.76 29.39 12.92
C GLN A 797 58.83 30.45 13.56
N GLU A 798 59.20 31.73 13.44
CA GLU A 798 58.51 32.84 14.11
C GLU A 798 57.46 33.54 13.24
N TRP A 799 57.63 33.55 11.92
CA TRP A 799 56.74 34.23 10.97
C TRP A 799 56.85 33.64 9.55
N TRP A 800 55.94 34.05 8.67
CA TRP A 800 56.04 33.79 7.23
C TRP A 800 56.27 35.10 6.47
N PHE A 801 57.00 35.02 5.36
CA PHE A 801 57.23 36.14 4.47
C PHE A 801 56.09 36.27 3.44
N LYS A 802 55.95 37.44 2.83
CA LYS A 802 54.88 37.71 1.84
C LYS A 802 54.94 36.84 0.59
N ASN A 803 56.08 36.20 0.32
CA ASN A 803 56.28 35.27 -0.79
C ASN A 803 55.88 33.82 -0.45
N ALA A 804 55.43 33.54 0.77
CA ALA A 804 54.92 32.21 1.14
C ALA A 804 53.60 31.91 0.41
N SER A 805 53.43 30.65 0.01
CA SER A 805 52.19 30.21 -0.61
C SER A 805 51.06 30.15 0.42
N TYR A 806 49.83 30.41 -0.03
CA TYR A 806 48.65 30.33 0.84
C TYR A 806 48.50 28.95 1.51
N GLU A 807 48.77 27.88 0.77
CA GLU A 807 48.74 26.51 1.29
C GLU A 807 49.84 26.24 2.32
N GLY A 808 51.05 26.77 2.10
CA GLY A 808 52.14 26.69 3.07
C GLY A 808 51.81 27.45 4.37
N ILE A 809 51.17 28.61 4.27
CA ILE A 809 50.70 29.37 5.44
C ILE A 809 49.61 28.60 6.19
N LEU A 810 48.64 28.01 5.48
CA LEU A 810 47.60 27.19 6.10
C LEU A 810 48.20 25.96 6.79
N ALA A 811 49.13 25.27 6.14
CA ALA A 811 49.85 24.15 6.71
C ALA A 811 50.64 24.55 7.97
N TYR A 812 51.35 25.69 7.95
CA TYR A 812 52.03 26.22 9.13
C TYR A 812 51.06 26.44 10.30
N LYS A 813 49.90 27.06 10.04
CA LYS A 813 48.86 27.26 11.06
C LYS A 813 48.33 25.94 11.63
N LEU A 814 48.10 24.94 10.78
CA LEU A 814 47.64 23.61 11.22
C LEU A 814 48.71 22.85 12.01
N LEU A 815 49.99 23.00 11.66
CA LEU A 815 51.11 22.35 12.36
C LEU A 815 51.42 22.96 13.72
N VAL A 816 51.19 24.27 13.89
CA VAL A 816 51.37 24.98 15.17
C VAL A 816 50.27 24.61 16.16
N GLN A 817 49.08 24.25 15.68
CA GLN A 817 47.96 23.87 16.53
C GLN A 817 48.26 22.60 17.33
N THR A 818 48.22 22.69 18.66
CA THR A 818 48.44 21.55 19.56
C THR A 818 47.16 20.76 19.84
N GLY A 819 46.00 21.38 19.62
CA GLY A 819 44.69 20.78 19.89
C GLY A 819 44.27 20.84 21.36
N HIS A 820 45.10 21.39 22.25
CA HIS A 820 44.74 21.64 23.65
C HIS A 820 44.14 23.04 23.81
N VAL A 821 42.94 23.14 24.40
CA VAL A 821 42.25 24.43 24.58
C VAL A 821 43.08 25.45 25.38
N ASP A 822 43.87 24.98 26.35
CA ASP A 822 44.69 25.84 27.23
C ASP A 822 45.97 26.35 26.55
N ASN A 823 46.41 25.70 25.48
CA ASN A 823 47.59 26.08 24.70
C ASN A 823 47.34 25.71 23.21
N PRO A 824 46.43 26.44 22.53
CA PRO A 824 45.83 26.03 21.26
C PRO A 824 46.83 25.62 20.18
#